data_AF-A0A4W5MMQ7-F1
#
_entry.id   AF-A0A4W5MMQ7-F1
#
_cell.length_a   1.000
_cell.length_b   1.000
_cell.length_c   1.000
_cell.angle_alpha   90.00
_cell.angle_beta   90.00
_cell.angle_gamma   90.00
#
_symmetry.space_group_name_H-M   'P 1'
#
loop_
_entity.id
_entity.type
_entity.pdbx_description
1 polymer ?
#
loop_
_entity_poly.entity_id
_entity_poly.type
_entity_poly.pdbx_seq_one_letter_code
_entity_poly.pdbx_strand_id
1 'polypeptide(L)'
;MIVCARQRRYLRNVSAPWLQGCVVSLSPCSDLMVVAKDSKAVFLSAKWLTDDGGREGMTLAVSWSGTLSTDEGESVSSVICIPLASQKRSSTGRPDWTCIVVGFSSGYVRFYTESGVLLLAQLLNEDPVLRLKCRTYEIPRHPGVTEQHEELSILYPAALVTIDGFSLFQSLRACRNQVARAAAAGSEVVQPPPLAYKKWGLQDMDAIVDHSSVGIMTLCVFDQMRNASILGGFHASVKGSLPAMSQYITVGGGPYTGFYYAVEGSSQPLLSHVALAVASKLTSALFTAARSHPYPVLPLCPGPRFGLPDSRRHGESICLSPCNTLAGVTDDFGRVMLLDVGRGIAIRMWKGYRDAQLGWVQVSEGRGESSPSAPLPRRHAQFLVIYAPRRGILEVWGTQQGPRVGAFTVGKHCRLLYAGYRLMGVNSVTSQGWQLHTQQVCLFDPATGALRTVTVPFHLIEGYFLESEAQRVLFLFWGCLTGESPLQKVCDTLQETGISPQHLLSLLLSVWLHREKEVLKKPKAVRHLHTLLTALSSMKGAVASSWDMQCVSPWWQQVRSACVRSHSAAAALLAAIVAHRAAKDNITSLAETKFQSEWEAVSLELEQWAVCVRQLEDVLALQTLLCVAPLKGTPGGATPHCSVKALLEGGRGGIADSVAKWVFRQDLAPERLKDMLQSRGEAQRTEQPSQPVPREKSQEDADFNRARFPDSLSPDMLFAHCCWEYVVQWNKDPEVWLQTVPAHRHSHPYTSINISVECISSMMWNTFIVKRFSAAAFLMEKVGKAPKDRLCRRDVGMGDGAMTSFLGSCVELLQILMEADSGIEEVTPPELCVEEVWGGAEGPASIVELALEQRGIHYPLVQHHCLLATLLHTAMTFNLRVKPLSLFDSKGKSAFFRELVSIQLMPSGDMDPGLVSLRQEFLLRVLTGWVKTQSEAGTAPASTRLDLESGDETWPSLCLDLGTLLQVNPDILRRHLVCELYNQGLDPRAEQVMLEVEDKDVLGSQLLVLTGQRLSYSLLHTQTQTKPAMELLARLPPTLCTWLKAMDPSELGYPSVPLSQTSRLVSRLIEILPENHGQYSLALHLLEAVEALQGED
;
A
#
# COMPACT_ATOMS: atom_id res chain seq x y z
N MET A 1 0.48 -41.07 -48.49
CA MET A 1 0.06 -41.98 -49.58
C MET A 1 -1.44 -41.85 -49.84
N ILE A 2 -1.81 -41.50 -51.09
CA ILE A 2 -3.00 -41.93 -51.87
C ILE A 2 -4.37 -41.82 -51.14
N VAL A 3 -5.21 -40.78 -51.29
CA VAL A 3 -6.01 -40.42 -52.48
C VAL A 3 -6.38 -38.93 -52.39
N CYS A 4 -5.86 -38.10 -53.31
CA CYS A 4 -6.56 -36.91 -53.86
C CYS A 4 -5.69 -36.27 -54.95
N ALA A 5 -5.35 -37.07 -55.96
CA ALA A 5 -4.73 -36.61 -57.19
C ALA A 5 -5.68 -36.90 -58.36
N ARG A 6 -6.68 -36.04 -58.57
CA ARG A 6 -7.38 -35.85 -59.87
C ARG A 6 -8.39 -34.70 -59.78
N GLN A 7 -7.93 -33.49 -60.07
CA GLN A 7 -8.62 -32.42 -60.81
C GLN A 7 -7.81 -31.12 -60.72
N ARG A 8 -6.62 -31.11 -61.34
CA ARG A 8 -5.94 -29.89 -61.75
C ARG A 8 -6.36 -29.59 -63.19
N ARG A 9 -7.41 -28.78 -63.37
CA ARG A 9 -7.71 -27.92 -64.53
C ARG A 9 -9.19 -27.53 -64.46
N TYR A 10 -9.47 -26.25 -64.68
CA TYR A 10 -10.73 -25.52 -64.48
C TYR A 10 -10.99 -25.03 -63.05
N LEU A 11 -10.42 -23.86 -62.74
CA LEU A 11 -11.04 -22.76 -61.98
C LEU A 11 -10.10 -21.55 -62.12
N ARG A 12 -10.04 -20.98 -63.34
CA ARG A 12 -9.73 -19.56 -63.52
C ARG A 12 -11.00 -18.81 -63.15
N ASN A 13 -10.85 -17.79 -62.30
CA ASN A 13 -11.89 -17.00 -61.62
C ASN A 13 -12.49 -17.67 -60.37
N VAL A 14 -11.72 -17.73 -59.28
CA VAL A 14 -12.29 -17.90 -57.94
C VAL A 14 -12.48 -16.49 -57.36
N SER A 15 -13.73 -16.19 -57.06
CA SER A 15 -14.18 -15.11 -56.17
C SER A 15 -13.36 -15.07 -54.86
N ALA A 16 -13.50 -14.04 -54.04
CA ALA A 16 -12.79 -13.92 -52.76
C ALA A 16 -12.65 -15.29 -52.04
N PRO A 17 -11.46 -15.68 -51.54
CA PRO A 17 -11.20 -17.02 -51.05
C PRO A 17 -12.25 -17.42 -50.01
N TRP A 18 -13.02 -18.50 -50.27
CA TRP A 18 -14.19 -18.93 -49.49
C TRP A 18 -13.97 -19.00 -47.97
N LEU A 19 -12.71 -19.20 -47.58
CA LEU A 19 -12.22 -19.31 -46.21
C LEU A 19 -12.24 -17.97 -45.45
N GLN A 20 -12.30 -16.83 -46.16
CA GLN A 20 -12.51 -15.49 -45.58
C GLN A 20 -13.93 -15.32 -45.03
N GLY A 21 -14.89 -16.05 -45.57
CA GLY A 21 -16.27 -16.08 -45.05
C GLY A 21 -16.49 -17.08 -43.91
N CYS A 22 -15.45 -17.78 -43.44
CA CYS A 22 -15.56 -18.73 -42.34
C CYS A 22 -15.35 -18.05 -40.99
N VAL A 23 -16.00 -18.54 -39.94
CA VAL A 23 -15.69 -18.23 -38.55
C VAL A 23 -14.53 -19.13 -38.13
N VAL A 24 -13.47 -18.53 -37.58
CA VAL A 24 -12.24 -19.25 -37.19
C VAL A 24 -11.88 -18.90 -35.75
N SER A 25 -11.56 -19.92 -34.96
CA SER A 25 -11.02 -19.77 -33.60
C SER A 25 -9.85 -20.72 -33.40
N LEU A 26 -8.78 -20.24 -32.75
CA LEU A 26 -7.61 -21.02 -32.37
C LEU A 26 -7.50 -20.98 -30.84
N SER A 27 -7.29 -22.14 -30.23
CA SER A 27 -7.02 -22.24 -28.79
C SER A 27 -5.72 -21.51 -28.44
N PRO A 28 -5.65 -20.78 -27.31
CA PRO A 28 -4.42 -20.16 -26.80
C PRO A 28 -3.23 -21.13 -26.63
N CYS A 29 -3.52 -22.43 -26.44
CA CYS A 29 -2.52 -23.50 -26.32
C CYS A 29 -2.08 -24.06 -27.67
N SER A 30 -2.67 -23.59 -28.79
CA SER A 30 -2.41 -24.05 -30.16
C SER A 30 -2.63 -25.55 -30.38
N ASP A 31 -3.42 -26.18 -29.53
CA ASP A 31 -3.78 -27.59 -29.53
C ASP A 31 -5.01 -27.89 -30.42
N LEU A 32 -5.89 -26.91 -30.60
CA LEU A 32 -7.13 -27.04 -31.35
C LEU A 32 -7.46 -25.77 -32.14
N MET A 33 -7.88 -25.93 -33.39
CA MET A 33 -8.42 -24.88 -34.25
C MET A 33 -9.78 -25.31 -34.82
N VAL A 34 -10.73 -24.40 -34.81
CA VAL A 34 -12.08 -24.63 -35.35
C VAL A 34 -12.33 -23.69 -36.52
N VAL A 35 -12.82 -24.25 -37.63
CA VAL A 35 -13.26 -23.51 -38.81
C VAL A 35 -14.72 -23.88 -39.06
N ALA A 36 -15.61 -22.89 -39.01
CA ALA A 36 -17.04 -23.08 -39.21
C ALA A 36 -17.56 -22.15 -40.32
N LYS A 37 -18.54 -22.63 -41.09
CA LYS A 37 -19.25 -21.84 -42.11
C LYS A 37 -20.66 -22.39 -42.25
N ASP A 38 -21.64 -21.49 -42.26
CA ASP A 38 -23.06 -21.82 -42.32
C ASP A 38 -23.40 -22.81 -41.18
N SER A 39 -23.88 -24.01 -41.49
CA SER A 39 -24.18 -25.06 -40.48
C SER A 39 -23.04 -26.05 -40.22
N LYS A 40 -21.94 -25.97 -40.97
CA LYS A 40 -20.85 -26.97 -40.95
C LYS A 40 -19.63 -26.46 -40.20
N ALA A 41 -18.93 -27.36 -39.52
CA ALA A 41 -17.65 -27.06 -38.90
C ALA A 41 -16.64 -28.21 -39.03
N VAL A 42 -15.36 -27.84 -38.96
CA VAL A 42 -14.21 -28.74 -38.96
C VAL A 42 -13.35 -28.38 -37.76
N PHE A 43 -13.00 -29.41 -36.98
CA PHE A 43 -12.10 -29.30 -35.84
C PHE A 43 -10.74 -29.88 -36.25
N LEU A 44 -9.69 -29.11 -36.00
CA LEU A 44 -8.32 -29.45 -36.34
C LEU A 44 -7.54 -29.55 -35.03
N SER A 45 -7.07 -30.75 -34.68
CA SER A 45 -6.27 -30.98 -33.49
C SER A 45 -4.80 -31.11 -33.85
N ALA A 46 -3.92 -30.65 -32.96
CA ALA A 46 -2.49 -30.71 -33.18
C ALA A 46 -1.98 -32.16 -33.09
N LYS A 47 -1.25 -32.60 -34.11
CA LYS A 47 -0.62 -33.92 -34.22
C LYS A 47 0.82 -33.76 -34.68
N TRP A 48 1.71 -34.58 -34.11
CA TRP A 48 3.08 -34.71 -34.59
C TRP A 48 3.09 -35.50 -35.90
N LEU A 49 3.62 -34.89 -36.96
CA LEU A 49 3.81 -35.53 -38.25
C LEU A 49 5.29 -35.47 -38.63
N THR A 50 5.84 -36.60 -39.01
CA THR A 50 7.14 -36.71 -39.69
C THR A 50 6.96 -36.38 -41.16
N ASP A 51 7.62 -35.32 -41.63
CA ASP A 51 7.69 -34.98 -43.05
C ASP A 51 8.46 -36.07 -43.84
N ASP A 52 8.27 -36.14 -45.17
CA ASP A 52 8.91 -37.13 -46.07
C ASP A 52 10.46 -37.06 -46.03
N GLY A 53 11.02 -35.97 -45.49
CA GLY A 53 12.45 -35.76 -45.22
C GLY A 53 12.92 -36.08 -43.79
N GLY A 54 12.10 -36.74 -42.96
CA GLY A 54 12.46 -37.16 -41.60
C GLY A 54 12.43 -36.05 -40.54
N ARG A 55 11.88 -34.87 -40.84
CA ARG A 55 11.71 -33.78 -39.86
C ARG A 55 10.36 -33.91 -39.15
N GLU A 56 10.40 -34.05 -37.83
CA GLU A 56 9.21 -34.03 -36.99
C GLU A 56 8.71 -32.60 -36.79
N GLY A 57 7.44 -32.34 -37.13
CA GLY A 57 6.80 -31.04 -36.93
C GLY A 57 5.37 -31.20 -36.41
N MET A 58 4.96 -30.28 -35.53
CA MET A 58 3.59 -30.21 -35.05
C MET A 58 2.70 -29.59 -36.14
N THR A 59 1.65 -30.29 -36.54
CA THR A 59 0.71 -29.85 -37.58
C THR A 59 -0.73 -30.02 -37.11
N LEU A 60 -1.63 -29.17 -37.60
CA LEU A 60 -3.05 -29.27 -37.28
C LEU A 60 -3.73 -30.21 -38.28
N ALA A 61 -4.30 -31.31 -37.80
CA ALA A 61 -4.97 -32.32 -38.62
C ALA A 61 -6.45 -32.43 -38.22
N VAL A 62 -7.31 -32.75 -39.19
CA VAL A 62 -8.74 -32.93 -38.95
C VAL A 62 -8.96 -34.02 -37.89
N SER A 63 -9.61 -33.64 -36.79
CA SER A 63 -10.06 -34.54 -35.72
C SER A 63 -11.56 -34.80 -35.81
N TRP A 64 -12.34 -33.82 -36.25
CA TRP A 64 -13.78 -33.96 -36.46
C TRP A 64 -14.26 -33.06 -37.59
N SER A 65 -15.31 -33.49 -38.31
CA SER A 65 -16.01 -32.66 -39.29
C SER A 65 -17.48 -33.05 -39.35
N GLY A 66 -18.38 -32.08 -39.33
CA GLY A 66 -19.81 -32.36 -39.36
C GLY A 66 -20.70 -31.11 -39.35
N THR A 67 -22.00 -31.34 -39.23
CA THR A 67 -23.02 -30.30 -39.09
C THR A 67 -23.27 -30.05 -37.60
N LEU A 68 -23.24 -28.78 -37.17
CA LEU A 68 -23.44 -28.40 -35.77
C LEU A 68 -24.87 -27.91 -35.48
N SER A 69 -25.60 -27.43 -36.48
CA SER A 69 -26.98 -26.94 -36.34
C SER A 69 -27.93 -28.09 -36.02
N THR A 70 -28.85 -27.89 -35.09
CA THR A 70 -29.95 -28.83 -34.83
C THR A 70 -31.20 -28.49 -35.64
N ASP A 71 -31.39 -27.21 -35.93
CA ASP A 71 -32.62 -26.68 -36.52
C ASP A 71 -32.39 -26.26 -37.98
N GLU A 72 -33.40 -26.42 -38.84
CA GLU A 72 -33.31 -26.06 -40.25
C GLU A 72 -33.17 -24.54 -40.44
N GLY A 73 -32.14 -24.11 -41.17
CA GLY A 73 -31.85 -22.69 -41.42
C GLY A 73 -30.98 -22.01 -40.36
N GLU A 74 -30.59 -22.72 -39.31
CA GLU A 74 -29.68 -22.20 -38.28
C GLU A 74 -28.22 -22.18 -38.78
N SER A 75 -27.53 -21.04 -38.59
CA SER A 75 -26.14 -20.85 -39.02
C SER A 75 -25.23 -20.45 -37.85
N VAL A 76 -23.96 -20.83 -37.93
CA VAL A 76 -22.93 -20.49 -36.96
C VAL A 76 -22.49 -19.05 -37.16
N SER A 77 -22.67 -18.21 -36.14
CA SER A 77 -22.31 -16.79 -36.17
C SER A 77 -20.98 -16.49 -35.48
N SER A 78 -20.66 -17.19 -34.38
CA SER A 78 -19.40 -17.00 -33.64
C SER A 78 -18.93 -18.30 -33.00
N VAL A 79 -17.60 -18.47 -32.91
CA VAL A 79 -16.95 -19.63 -32.28
C VAL A 79 -15.79 -19.17 -31.40
N ILE A 80 -15.61 -19.82 -30.25
CA ILE A 80 -14.46 -19.63 -29.36
C ILE A 80 -13.98 -20.98 -28.78
N CYS A 81 -12.67 -21.20 -28.76
CA CYS A 81 -12.04 -22.39 -28.17
C CYS A 81 -11.50 -22.09 -26.77
N ILE A 82 -12.08 -22.67 -25.72
CA ILE A 82 -11.72 -22.41 -24.31
C ILE A 82 -10.97 -23.62 -23.72
N PRO A 83 -9.63 -23.56 -23.56
CA PRO A 83 -8.86 -24.61 -22.91
C PRO A 83 -9.12 -24.61 -21.40
N LEU A 84 -9.44 -25.78 -20.83
CA LEU A 84 -9.74 -25.92 -19.41
C LEU A 84 -8.53 -26.45 -18.62
N ALA A 85 -8.25 -25.85 -17.46
CA ALA A 85 -7.14 -26.23 -16.60
C ALA A 85 -7.27 -27.65 -16.02
N SER A 86 -6.17 -28.39 -16.02
CA SER A 86 -6.11 -29.71 -15.39
C SER A 86 -6.05 -29.61 -13.87
N GLN A 87 -6.86 -30.42 -13.19
CA GLN A 87 -6.81 -30.60 -11.72
C GLN A 87 -5.85 -31.71 -11.29
N LYS A 88 -5.27 -32.45 -12.23
CA LYS A 88 -4.33 -33.53 -11.92
C LYS A 88 -2.98 -32.91 -11.53
N ARG A 89 -2.45 -33.27 -10.36
CA ARG A 89 -1.16 -32.74 -9.84
C ARG A 89 0.01 -32.93 -10.82
N SER A 90 -0.01 -34.01 -11.62
CA SER A 90 1.04 -34.35 -12.59
C SER A 90 0.98 -33.59 -13.93
N SER A 91 -0.09 -32.82 -14.20
CA SER A 91 -0.27 -32.07 -15.46
C SER A 91 -0.69 -30.62 -15.21
N THR A 92 -0.23 -30.05 -14.09
CA THR A 92 -0.44 -28.64 -13.75
C THR A 92 0.20 -27.74 -14.80
N GLY A 93 -0.54 -26.77 -15.32
CA GLY A 93 -0.07 -25.84 -16.36
C GLY A 93 -0.32 -26.26 -17.82
N ARG A 94 -0.97 -27.41 -18.08
CA ARG A 94 -1.45 -27.80 -19.42
C ARG A 94 -2.99 -27.91 -19.46
N PRO A 95 -3.62 -27.70 -20.64
CA PRO A 95 -5.05 -27.95 -20.78
C PRO A 95 -5.34 -29.44 -20.58
N ASP A 96 -6.39 -29.76 -19.83
CA ASP A 96 -6.92 -31.13 -19.72
C ASP A 96 -7.65 -31.51 -21.02
N TRP A 97 -8.39 -30.55 -21.56
CA TRP A 97 -9.07 -30.59 -22.86
C TRP A 97 -9.53 -29.18 -23.25
N THR A 98 -9.92 -29.01 -24.52
CA THR A 98 -10.42 -27.73 -25.04
C THR A 98 -11.91 -27.81 -25.38
N CYS A 99 -12.71 -26.91 -24.78
CA CYS A 99 -14.13 -26.77 -25.04
C CYS A 99 -14.38 -25.84 -26.23
N ILE A 100 -15.30 -26.21 -27.11
CA ILE A 100 -15.68 -25.42 -28.28
C ILE A 100 -17.05 -24.81 -28.01
N VAL A 101 -17.13 -23.50 -27.93
CA VAL A 101 -18.39 -22.77 -27.72
C VAL A 101 -18.81 -22.15 -29.05
N VAL A 102 -20.06 -22.40 -29.44
CA VAL A 102 -20.61 -22.01 -30.73
C VAL A 102 -21.90 -21.23 -30.50
N GLY A 103 -21.94 -20.02 -31.04
CA GLY A 103 -23.11 -19.15 -31.08
C GLY A 103 -23.78 -19.25 -32.45
N PHE A 104 -25.12 -19.24 -32.44
CA PHE A 104 -25.92 -19.43 -33.64
C PHE A 104 -26.81 -18.21 -33.93
N SER A 105 -27.27 -18.12 -35.17
CA SER A 105 -28.22 -17.11 -35.65
C SER A 105 -29.60 -17.19 -34.98
N SER A 106 -29.93 -18.33 -34.38
CA SER A 106 -31.14 -18.58 -33.57
C SER A 106 -31.07 -18.04 -32.15
N GLY A 107 -29.90 -17.53 -31.73
CA GLY A 107 -29.64 -17.09 -30.36
C GLY A 107 -29.17 -18.18 -29.40
N TYR A 108 -29.18 -19.46 -29.83
CA TYR A 108 -28.63 -20.57 -29.06
C TYR A 108 -27.11 -20.47 -28.90
N VAL A 109 -26.64 -20.91 -27.74
CA VAL A 109 -25.22 -21.16 -27.47
C VAL A 109 -25.04 -22.62 -27.09
N ARG A 110 -24.15 -23.31 -27.82
CA ARG A 110 -23.87 -24.74 -27.63
C ARG A 110 -22.40 -24.98 -27.34
N PHE A 111 -22.14 -25.96 -26.49
CA PHE A 111 -20.81 -26.33 -26.00
C PHE A 111 -20.47 -27.74 -26.47
N TYR A 112 -19.34 -27.91 -27.15
CA TYR A 112 -18.89 -29.18 -27.70
C TYR A 112 -17.53 -29.60 -27.14
N THR A 113 -17.27 -30.90 -27.17
CA THR A 113 -15.93 -31.47 -26.96
C THR A 113 -15.05 -31.33 -28.22
N GLU A 114 -13.75 -31.57 -28.07
CA GLU A 114 -12.79 -31.69 -29.18
C GLU A 114 -13.13 -32.77 -30.21
N SER A 115 -14.03 -33.71 -29.86
CA SER A 115 -14.53 -34.78 -30.73
C SER A 115 -15.90 -34.50 -31.35
N GLY A 116 -16.46 -33.30 -31.18
CA GLY A 116 -17.78 -32.94 -31.75
C GLY A 116 -18.99 -33.39 -30.94
N VAL A 117 -18.80 -33.85 -29.70
CA VAL A 117 -19.91 -34.28 -28.84
C VAL A 117 -20.52 -33.07 -28.14
N LEU A 118 -21.84 -32.90 -28.25
CA LEU A 118 -22.58 -31.83 -27.58
C LEU A 118 -22.65 -32.08 -26.06
N LEU A 119 -22.21 -31.10 -25.28
CA LEU A 119 -22.23 -31.13 -23.82
C LEU A 119 -23.46 -30.41 -23.25
N LEU A 120 -23.76 -29.24 -23.81
CA LEU A 120 -24.80 -28.34 -23.33
C LEU A 120 -25.29 -27.47 -24.47
N ALA A 121 -26.60 -27.24 -24.53
CA ALA A 121 -27.24 -26.27 -25.42
C ALA A 121 -28.20 -25.41 -24.60
N GLN A 122 -28.12 -24.09 -24.72
CA GLN A 122 -28.99 -23.18 -23.99
C GLN A 122 -29.34 -21.96 -24.85
N LEU A 123 -30.63 -21.60 -24.88
CA LEU A 123 -31.11 -20.35 -25.44
C LEU A 123 -31.01 -19.27 -24.37
N LEU A 124 -30.20 -18.24 -24.62
CA LEU A 124 -29.95 -17.13 -23.66
C LEU A 124 -30.64 -15.83 -24.09
N ASN A 125 -30.85 -15.65 -25.39
CA ASN A 125 -31.62 -14.57 -25.99
C ASN A 125 -32.17 -15.02 -27.35
N GLU A 126 -33.27 -14.43 -27.81
CA GLU A 126 -33.90 -14.78 -29.11
C GLU A 126 -33.19 -14.15 -30.31
N ASP A 127 -32.44 -13.06 -30.08
CA ASP A 127 -31.65 -12.42 -31.13
C ASP A 127 -30.42 -13.25 -31.51
N PRO A 128 -29.86 -13.08 -32.73
CA PRO A 128 -28.64 -13.79 -33.15
C PRO A 128 -27.44 -13.44 -32.27
N VAL A 129 -26.61 -14.45 -31.97
CA VAL A 129 -25.33 -14.22 -31.26
C VAL A 129 -24.38 -13.45 -32.19
N LEU A 130 -23.92 -12.27 -31.79
CA LEU A 130 -22.98 -11.46 -32.56
C LEU A 130 -21.52 -11.84 -32.24
N ARG A 131 -21.17 -11.87 -30.95
CA ARG A 131 -19.81 -12.22 -30.54
C ARG A 131 -19.69 -12.98 -29.23
N LEU A 132 -18.72 -13.91 -29.22
CA LEU A 132 -18.27 -14.63 -28.03
C LEU A 132 -16.86 -14.17 -27.65
N LYS A 133 -16.67 -13.74 -26.39
CA LYS A 133 -15.35 -13.41 -25.83
C LYS A 133 -15.21 -13.98 -24.43
N CYS A 134 -13.98 -14.35 -24.07
CA CYS A 134 -13.64 -14.95 -22.79
C CYS A 134 -12.60 -14.09 -22.08
N ARG A 135 -12.72 -13.96 -20.76
CA ARG A 135 -11.74 -13.36 -19.86
C ARG A 135 -11.32 -14.43 -18.85
N THR A 136 -10.02 -14.69 -18.76
CA THR A 136 -9.44 -15.68 -17.85
C THR A 136 -8.55 -15.00 -16.82
N TYR A 137 -8.16 -15.74 -15.78
CA TYR A 137 -7.30 -15.22 -14.72
C TYR A 137 -5.95 -14.73 -15.25
N GLU A 138 -5.54 -13.52 -14.83
CA GLU A 138 -4.20 -12.99 -15.03
C GLU A 138 -3.58 -12.58 -13.69
N ILE A 139 -2.27 -12.84 -13.54
CA ILE A 139 -1.50 -12.48 -12.35
C ILE A 139 -1.45 -10.94 -12.24
N PRO A 140 -1.89 -10.34 -11.13
CA PRO A 140 -1.84 -8.90 -10.93
C PRO A 140 -0.41 -8.34 -11.02
N ARG A 141 -0.23 -7.21 -11.72
CA ARG A 141 1.10 -6.58 -11.92
C ARG A 141 1.65 -5.88 -10.68
N HIS A 142 0.77 -5.39 -9.80
CA HIS A 142 1.13 -4.65 -8.60
C HIS A 142 0.42 -5.23 -7.37
N PRO A 143 1.07 -5.31 -6.20
CA PRO A 143 0.42 -5.64 -4.94
C PRO A 143 -0.73 -4.66 -4.66
N GLY A 144 -1.91 -5.17 -4.30
CA GLY A 144 -3.09 -4.35 -3.99
C GLY A 144 -4.08 -4.15 -5.15
N VAL A 145 -3.82 -4.68 -6.35
CA VAL A 145 -4.82 -4.74 -7.44
C VAL A 145 -5.83 -5.86 -7.16
N THR A 146 -7.12 -5.57 -7.31
CA THR A 146 -8.20 -6.54 -7.11
C THR A 146 -8.09 -7.73 -8.06
N GLU A 147 -8.23 -8.94 -7.52
CA GLU A 147 -8.26 -10.16 -8.33
C GLU A 147 -9.46 -10.13 -9.29
N GLN A 148 -9.19 -10.46 -10.54
CA GLN A 148 -10.17 -10.43 -11.62
C GLN A 148 -10.80 -11.81 -11.79
N HIS A 149 -12.12 -11.93 -11.71
CA HIS A 149 -12.83 -13.22 -11.87
C HIS A 149 -12.84 -13.69 -13.32
N GLU A 150 -12.92 -14.99 -13.60
CA GLU A 150 -13.06 -15.45 -14.99
C GLU A 150 -14.49 -15.23 -15.50
N GLU A 151 -14.68 -14.98 -16.79
CA GLU A 151 -16.00 -14.70 -17.36
C GLU A 151 -16.09 -15.07 -18.85
N LEU A 152 -17.21 -15.70 -19.25
CA LEU A 152 -17.62 -15.82 -20.65
C LEU A 152 -18.68 -14.77 -20.96
N SER A 153 -18.45 -13.98 -22.00
CA SER A 153 -19.32 -12.87 -22.40
C SER A 153 -19.85 -13.09 -23.83
N ILE A 154 -21.16 -12.89 -24.00
CA ILE A 154 -21.94 -13.23 -25.19
C ILE A 154 -22.74 -11.99 -25.59
N LEU A 155 -22.39 -11.41 -26.73
CA LEU A 155 -23.03 -10.21 -27.25
C LEU A 155 -24.17 -10.56 -28.20
N TYR A 156 -25.29 -9.88 -27.98
CA TYR A 156 -26.47 -9.81 -28.83
C TYR A 156 -26.69 -8.35 -29.27
N PRO A 157 -27.53 -8.08 -30.29
CA PRO A 157 -27.78 -6.73 -30.79
C PRO A 157 -28.18 -5.71 -29.72
N ALA A 158 -29.02 -6.12 -28.75
CA ALA A 158 -29.52 -5.25 -27.68
C ALA A 158 -29.17 -5.73 -26.25
N ALA A 159 -28.38 -6.79 -26.12
CA ALA A 159 -28.09 -7.39 -24.83
C ALA A 159 -26.68 -7.98 -24.73
N LEU A 160 -26.11 -7.94 -23.53
CA LEU A 160 -24.89 -8.64 -23.17
C LEU A 160 -25.21 -9.70 -22.12
N VAL A 161 -24.87 -10.95 -22.39
CA VAL A 161 -25.00 -12.05 -21.42
C VAL A 161 -23.62 -12.42 -20.90
N THR A 162 -23.48 -12.49 -19.58
CA THR A 162 -22.23 -12.85 -18.90
C THR A 162 -22.43 -14.07 -18.02
N ILE A 163 -21.53 -15.04 -18.13
CA ILE A 163 -21.51 -16.29 -17.37
C ILE A 163 -20.22 -16.33 -16.55
N ASP A 164 -20.36 -16.56 -15.25
CA ASP A 164 -19.23 -16.70 -14.33
C ASP A 164 -18.34 -17.88 -14.74
N GLY A 165 -17.04 -17.63 -14.90
CA GLY A 165 -16.08 -18.59 -15.44
C GLY A 165 -15.84 -19.79 -14.52
N PHE A 166 -15.87 -19.59 -13.20
CA PHE A 166 -15.71 -20.69 -12.24
C PHE A 166 -16.91 -21.65 -12.30
N SER A 167 -18.12 -21.09 -12.31
CA SER A 167 -19.37 -21.84 -12.45
C SER A 167 -19.45 -22.57 -13.78
N LEU A 168 -19.04 -21.91 -14.87
CA LEU A 168 -18.97 -22.52 -16.20
C LEU A 168 -17.97 -23.68 -16.25
N PHE A 169 -16.77 -23.49 -15.70
CA PHE A 169 -15.73 -24.52 -15.63
C PHE A 169 -16.20 -25.79 -14.92
N GLN A 170 -16.90 -25.63 -13.78
CA GLN A 170 -17.47 -26.77 -13.05
C GLN A 170 -18.56 -27.48 -13.86
N SER A 171 -19.49 -26.71 -14.44
CA SER A 171 -20.60 -27.24 -15.25
C SER A 171 -20.09 -28.02 -16.46
N LEU A 172 -19.10 -27.50 -17.19
CA LEU A 172 -18.54 -28.18 -18.37
C LEU A 172 -17.87 -29.51 -18.03
N ARG A 173 -17.15 -29.59 -16.91
CA ARG A 173 -16.57 -30.85 -16.43
C ARG A 173 -17.63 -31.84 -16.00
N ALA A 174 -18.66 -31.38 -15.29
CA ALA A 174 -19.79 -32.22 -14.89
C ALA A 174 -20.50 -32.80 -16.11
N CYS A 175 -20.80 -31.97 -17.12
CA CYS A 175 -21.42 -32.39 -18.37
C CYS A 175 -20.53 -33.39 -19.14
N ARG A 176 -19.22 -33.14 -19.26
CA ARG A 176 -18.29 -34.08 -19.92
C ARG A 176 -18.24 -35.43 -19.22
N ASN A 177 -18.20 -35.45 -17.89
CA ASN A 177 -18.23 -36.70 -17.10
C ASN A 177 -19.57 -37.42 -17.22
N GLN A 178 -20.67 -36.69 -17.34
CA GLN A 178 -22.01 -37.25 -17.52
C GLN A 178 -22.17 -37.88 -18.90
N VAL A 179 -21.74 -37.20 -19.96
CA VAL A 179 -21.72 -37.73 -21.33
C VAL A 179 -20.84 -38.98 -21.44
N ALA A 180 -19.66 -38.97 -20.80
CA ALA A 180 -18.78 -40.15 -20.77
C ALA A 180 -19.45 -41.36 -20.06
N ARG A 181 -20.16 -41.11 -18.94
CA ARG A 181 -20.94 -42.16 -18.24
C ARG A 181 -22.12 -42.65 -19.06
N ALA A 182 -22.84 -41.76 -19.73
CA ALA A 182 -23.99 -42.09 -20.56
C ALA A 182 -23.58 -42.95 -21.76
N ALA A 183 -22.47 -42.59 -22.43
CA ALA A 183 -21.87 -43.38 -23.50
C ALA A 183 -21.42 -44.77 -23.02
N ALA A 184 -20.87 -44.89 -21.81
CA ALA A 184 -20.50 -46.17 -21.22
C ALA A 184 -21.72 -47.02 -20.79
N ALA A 185 -22.83 -46.38 -20.41
CA ALA A 185 -24.06 -47.03 -19.96
C ALA A 185 -25.08 -47.30 -21.09
N GLY A 186 -24.81 -46.85 -22.32
CA GLY A 186 -25.72 -47.01 -23.47
C GLY A 186 -27.02 -46.20 -23.39
N SER A 187 -27.04 -45.10 -22.62
CA SER A 187 -28.22 -44.23 -22.47
C SER A 187 -28.02 -42.92 -23.25
N GLU A 188 -29.02 -42.50 -24.04
CA GLU A 188 -28.86 -41.42 -25.01
C GLU A 188 -29.24 -40.01 -24.52
N VAL A 189 -29.97 -39.86 -23.40
CA VAL A 189 -30.47 -38.53 -23.00
C VAL A 189 -30.30 -38.30 -21.50
N VAL A 190 -29.40 -37.37 -21.16
CA VAL A 190 -29.37 -36.77 -19.82
C VAL A 190 -29.40 -35.25 -19.98
N GLN A 191 -30.43 -34.60 -19.44
CA GLN A 191 -30.55 -33.15 -19.50
C GLN A 191 -29.54 -32.51 -18.54
N PRO A 192 -28.60 -31.68 -19.04
CA PRO A 192 -27.67 -30.96 -18.19
C PRO A 192 -28.41 -29.84 -17.42
N PRO A 193 -27.94 -29.46 -16.22
CA PRO A 193 -28.50 -28.34 -15.48
C PRO A 193 -28.31 -27.03 -16.25
N PRO A 194 -29.28 -26.10 -16.19
CA PRO A 194 -29.17 -24.81 -16.89
C PRO A 194 -28.04 -23.96 -16.30
N LEU A 195 -27.32 -23.21 -17.14
CA LEU A 195 -26.29 -22.30 -16.66
C LEU A 195 -26.92 -21.10 -15.94
N ALA A 196 -26.30 -20.70 -14.83
CA ALA A 196 -26.55 -19.41 -14.22
C ALA A 196 -25.86 -18.32 -15.05
N TYR A 197 -26.60 -17.30 -15.47
CA TYR A 197 -26.09 -16.19 -16.26
C TYR A 197 -26.71 -14.86 -15.83
N LYS A 198 -26.03 -13.75 -16.12
CA LYS A 198 -26.57 -12.40 -15.99
C LYS A 198 -26.83 -11.82 -17.38
N LYS A 199 -27.95 -11.12 -17.55
CA LYS A 199 -28.33 -10.45 -18.80
C LYS A 199 -28.41 -8.95 -18.58
N TRP A 200 -27.62 -8.22 -19.36
CA TRP A 200 -27.53 -6.77 -19.35
C TRP A 200 -28.18 -6.21 -20.62
N GLY A 201 -29.07 -5.23 -20.49
CA GLY A 201 -29.63 -4.48 -21.61
C GLY A 201 -28.71 -3.30 -21.95
N LEU A 202 -28.24 -3.23 -23.19
CA LEU A 202 -27.38 -2.15 -23.65
C LEU A 202 -28.27 -1.05 -24.25
N GLN A 203 -28.50 0.01 -23.47
CA GLN A 203 -29.31 1.16 -23.90
C GLN A 203 -28.43 2.25 -24.55
N ASP A 204 -29.07 3.20 -25.23
CA ASP A 204 -28.43 4.38 -25.84
C ASP A 204 -27.33 4.08 -26.86
N MET A 205 -27.48 2.96 -27.60
CA MET A 205 -26.68 2.63 -28.77
C MET A 205 -27.52 2.34 -30.00
N ASP A 206 -27.16 2.94 -31.14
CA ASP A 206 -27.85 2.72 -32.42
C ASP A 206 -27.56 1.31 -32.98
N ALA A 207 -26.30 0.89 -32.92
CA ALA A 207 -25.87 -0.44 -33.35
C ALA A 207 -24.60 -0.88 -32.63
N ILE A 208 -24.55 -2.14 -32.18
CA ILE A 208 -23.39 -2.72 -31.51
C ILE A 208 -22.82 -3.86 -32.34
N VAL A 209 -21.52 -3.81 -32.61
CA VAL A 209 -20.82 -4.79 -33.45
C VAL A 209 -19.92 -5.70 -32.63
N ASP A 210 -19.22 -5.14 -31.64
CA ASP A 210 -18.26 -5.88 -30.81
C ASP A 210 -18.21 -5.32 -29.39
N HIS A 211 -17.70 -6.12 -28.44
CA HIS A 211 -17.59 -5.74 -27.02
C HIS A 211 -16.29 -6.23 -26.39
N SER A 212 -15.96 -5.77 -25.19
CA SER A 212 -14.89 -6.35 -24.37
C SER A 212 -15.22 -6.23 -22.88
N SER A 213 -15.03 -7.32 -22.14
CA SER A 213 -15.08 -7.33 -20.66
C SER A 213 -13.71 -6.94 -20.13
N VAL A 214 -13.63 -5.84 -19.37
CA VAL A 214 -12.38 -5.34 -18.77
C VAL A 214 -12.15 -5.96 -17.40
N GLY A 215 -13.24 -6.18 -16.65
CA GLY A 215 -13.24 -6.75 -15.30
C GLY A 215 -13.66 -5.72 -14.23
N ILE A 216 -13.38 -6.06 -12.97
CA ILE A 216 -13.72 -5.25 -11.82
C ILE A 216 -12.75 -4.07 -11.74
N MET A 217 -13.31 -2.87 -11.76
CA MET A 217 -12.61 -1.63 -11.52
C MET A 217 -13.05 -1.04 -10.17
N THR A 218 -12.08 -0.58 -9.39
CA THR A 218 -12.28 0.26 -8.22
C THR A 218 -11.81 1.67 -8.55
N LEU A 219 -12.68 2.66 -8.34
CA LEU A 219 -12.27 4.07 -8.50
C LEU A 219 -11.37 4.47 -7.34
N CYS A 220 -10.40 5.36 -7.59
CA CYS A 220 -9.73 6.05 -6.49
C CYS A 220 -10.67 7.15 -5.93
N VAL A 221 -10.39 7.63 -4.71
CA VAL A 221 -11.21 8.66 -4.05
C VAL A 221 -11.30 9.92 -4.92
N PHE A 222 -10.19 10.31 -5.57
CA PHE A 222 -10.17 11.44 -6.50
C PHE A 222 -11.13 11.25 -7.67
N ASP A 223 -11.09 10.11 -8.36
CA ASP A 223 -11.97 9.84 -9.49
C ASP A 223 -13.44 9.71 -9.04
N GLN A 224 -13.69 9.21 -7.83
CA GLN A 224 -15.03 9.18 -7.25
C GLN A 224 -15.56 10.58 -6.98
N MET A 225 -14.76 11.46 -6.36
CA MET A 225 -15.10 12.86 -6.13
C MET A 225 -15.31 13.60 -7.46
N ARG A 226 -14.38 13.45 -8.40
CA ARG A 226 -14.47 14.02 -9.76
C ARG A 226 -15.75 13.59 -10.46
N ASN A 227 -16.08 12.29 -10.46
CA ASN A 227 -17.30 11.80 -11.08
C ASN A 227 -18.56 12.29 -10.36
N ALA A 228 -18.55 12.34 -9.02
CA ALA A 228 -19.65 12.90 -8.24
C ALA A 228 -19.87 14.38 -8.56
N SER A 229 -18.80 15.18 -8.64
CA SER A 229 -18.86 16.60 -9.00
C SER A 229 -19.34 16.82 -10.45
N ILE A 230 -18.88 16.01 -11.41
CA ILE A 230 -19.29 16.12 -12.82
C ILE A 230 -20.74 15.71 -13.02
N LEU A 231 -21.19 14.62 -12.38
CA LEU A 231 -22.53 14.05 -12.60
C LEU A 231 -23.61 14.68 -11.69
N GLY A 232 -23.27 14.96 -10.43
CA GLY A 232 -24.21 15.45 -9.41
C GLY A 232 -24.07 16.94 -9.08
N GLY A 233 -23.11 17.64 -9.69
CA GLY A 233 -22.87 19.07 -9.45
C GLY A 233 -22.38 19.37 -8.02
N PHE A 234 -22.58 20.63 -7.59
CA PHE A 234 -22.10 21.14 -6.30
C PHE A 234 -22.66 20.38 -5.07
N HIS A 235 -23.83 19.76 -5.19
CA HIS A 235 -24.51 19.07 -4.07
C HIS A 235 -24.34 17.54 -4.09
N ALA A 236 -23.41 17.01 -4.89
CA ALA A 236 -23.20 15.57 -5.00
C ALA A 236 -22.65 14.95 -3.70
N SER A 237 -23.32 13.93 -3.17
CA SER A 237 -22.83 13.18 -2.00
C SER A 237 -21.89 12.06 -2.43
N VAL A 238 -20.70 12.01 -1.83
CA VAL A 238 -19.72 10.94 -2.04
C VAL A 238 -19.88 9.90 -0.93
N LYS A 239 -20.19 8.66 -1.30
CA LYS A 239 -20.27 7.55 -0.34
C LYS A 239 -18.87 7.15 0.12
N GLY A 240 -18.68 6.94 1.43
CA GLY A 240 -17.39 6.59 2.01
C GLY A 240 -16.85 5.19 1.64
N SER A 241 -17.68 4.30 1.07
CA SER A 241 -17.23 3.02 0.52
C SER A 241 -17.09 3.11 -1.01
N LEU A 242 -15.93 2.69 -1.52
CA LEU A 242 -15.65 2.65 -2.96
C LEU A 242 -16.43 1.49 -3.60
N PRO A 243 -17.38 1.75 -4.52
CA PRO A 243 -18.11 0.68 -5.18
C PRO A 243 -17.21 -0.04 -6.18
N ALA A 244 -17.12 -1.36 -6.08
CA ALA A 244 -16.55 -2.20 -7.12
C ALA A 244 -17.53 -2.33 -8.28
N MET A 245 -17.05 -2.12 -9.51
CA MET A 245 -17.89 -2.12 -10.70
C MET A 245 -17.23 -2.91 -11.82
N SER A 246 -17.98 -3.80 -12.45
CA SER A 246 -17.56 -4.49 -13.67
C SER A 246 -17.68 -3.55 -14.88
N GLN A 247 -16.59 -3.32 -15.59
CA GLN A 247 -16.53 -2.43 -16.76
C GLN A 247 -16.62 -3.22 -18.07
N TYR A 248 -17.48 -2.77 -18.98
CA TYR A 248 -17.63 -3.30 -20.34
C TYR A 248 -17.47 -2.18 -21.35
N ILE A 249 -16.79 -2.47 -22.46
CA ILE A 249 -16.64 -1.55 -23.59
C ILE A 249 -17.37 -2.13 -24.79
N THR A 250 -18.17 -1.33 -25.46
CA THR A 250 -18.83 -1.70 -26.71
C THR A 250 -18.36 -0.81 -27.85
N VAL A 251 -18.44 -1.32 -29.07
CA VAL A 251 -18.04 -0.62 -30.29
C VAL A 251 -19.12 -0.79 -31.35
N GLY A 252 -19.43 0.31 -32.04
CA GLY A 252 -20.46 0.33 -33.08
C GLY A 252 -20.83 1.74 -33.51
N GLY A 253 -22.13 1.97 -33.70
CA GLY A 253 -22.72 3.26 -34.08
C GLY A 253 -23.46 3.90 -32.92
N GLY A 254 -23.18 5.20 -32.71
CA GLY A 254 -23.92 6.07 -31.80
C GLY A 254 -23.95 5.63 -30.33
N PRO A 255 -22.88 5.78 -29.50
CA PRO A 255 -21.56 6.36 -29.79
C PRO A 255 -20.55 5.38 -30.44
N TYR A 256 -19.43 5.90 -30.94
CA TYR A 256 -18.38 5.11 -31.61
C TYR A 256 -17.74 4.06 -30.69
N THR A 257 -17.55 4.42 -29.41
CA THR A 257 -17.16 3.49 -28.35
C THR A 257 -17.93 3.85 -27.09
N GLY A 258 -18.61 2.89 -26.47
CA GLY A 258 -19.40 3.08 -25.25
C GLY A 258 -18.76 2.40 -24.05
N PHE A 259 -18.76 3.07 -22.89
CA PHE A 259 -18.26 2.54 -21.63
C PHE A 259 -19.42 2.30 -20.65
N TYR A 260 -19.62 1.03 -20.29
CA TYR A 260 -20.69 0.56 -19.40
C TYR A 260 -20.10 0.08 -18.08
N TYR A 261 -20.80 0.36 -16.98
CA TYR A 261 -20.39 -0.04 -15.64
C TYR A 261 -21.54 -0.75 -14.93
N ALA A 262 -21.31 -1.99 -14.51
CA ALA A 262 -22.23 -2.77 -13.70
C ALA A 262 -21.75 -2.73 -12.24
N VAL A 263 -22.52 -2.09 -11.35
CA VAL A 263 -22.21 -2.06 -9.91
C VAL A 263 -22.48 -3.44 -9.32
N GLU A 264 -21.47 -4.07 -8.74
CA GLU A 264 -21.63 -5.37 -8.11
C GLU A 264 -22.25 -5.21 -6.72
N GLY A 265 -23.33 -5.95 -6.44
CA GLY A 265 -24.02 -5.92 -5.14
C GLY A 265 -25.21 -4.98 -5.03
N SER A 266 -25.64 -4.29 -6.09
CA SER A 266 -26.96 -3.65 -6.07
C SER A 266 -28.03 -4.74 -6.12
N SER A 267 -28.76 -4.91 -5.01
CA SER A 267 -30.09 -5.49 -5.03
C SER A 267 -30.94 -4.78 -6.09
N GLN A 268 -31.93 -5.51 -6.62
CA GLN A 268 -32.83 -5.14 -7.70
C GLN A 268 -33.07 -3.62 -7.86
N PRO A 269 -33.14 -3.11 -9.10
CA PRO A 269 -33.38 -1.68 -9.31
C PRO A 269 -34.64 -1.24 -8.55
N LEU A 270 -34.53 -0.09 -7.89
CA LEU A 270 -35.65 0.56 -7.20
C LEU A 270 -36.90 0.54 -8.09
N LEU A 271 -38.05 0.27 -7.47
CA LEU A 271 -39.40 0.22 -8.07
C LEU A 271 -39.68 1.36 -9.08
N SER A 272 -39.01 2.51 -8.95
CA SER A 272 -39.14 3.65 -9.88
C SER A 272 -38.63 3.38 -11.30
N HIS A 273 -37.50 2.66 -11.47
CA HIS A 273 -36.98 2.32 -12.81
C HIS A 273 -37.75 1.18 -13.47
N VAL A 274 -38.29 0.26 -12.67
CA VAL A 274 -39.18 -0.80 -13.14
C VAL A 274 -40.52 -0.20 -13.59
N ALA A 275 -41.08 0.78 -12.88
CA ALA A 275 -42.32 1.45 -13.27
C ALA A 275 -42.24 2.13 -14.65
N LEU A 276 -41.11 2.73 -14.99
CA LEU A 276 -40.91 3.43 -16.27
C LEU A 276 -40.74 2.47 -17.46
N ALA A 277 -40.06 1.33 -17.26
CA ALA A 277 -39.91 0.29 -18.29
C ALA A 277 -41.13 -0.65 -18.43
N VAL A 278 -41.93 -0.79 -17.36
CA VAL A 278 -43.17 -1.60 -17.36
C VAL A 278 -44.34 -0.78 -17.92
N ALA A 279 -44.36 0.54 -17.75
CA ALA A 279 -45.37 1.42 -18.35
C ALA A 279 -45.39 1.37 -19.89
N SER A 280 -44.26 1.13 -20.55
CA SER A 280 -44.19 1.06 -22.02
C SER A 280 -44.52 -0.33 -22.61
N LYS A 281 -44.60 -1.39 -21.78
CA LYS A 281 -44.85 -2.77 -22.22
C LYS A 281 -46.18 -3.37 -21.75
N LEU A 282 -46.89 -2.73 -20.82
CA LEU A 282 -48.21 -3.18 -20.35
C LEU A 282 -49.32 -3.08 -21.40
N THR A 283 -49.13 -2.35 -22.49
CA THR A 283 -50.11 -2.28 -23.59
C THR A 283 -50.05 -3.47 -24.55
N SER A 284 -48.96 -4.25 -24.58
CA SER A 284 -48.82 -5.38 -25.53
C SER A 284 -48.92 -6.78 -24.91
N ALA A 285 -48.85 -6.91 -23.58
CA ALA A 285 -48.79 -8.21 -22.89
C ALA A 285 -50.14 -8.76 -22.38
N LEU A 286 -51.26 -8.08 -22.61
CA LEU A 286 -52.57 -8.50 -22.12
C LEU A 286 -53.28 -9.60 -22.96
N PHE A 287 -52.66 -10.16 -24.01
CA PHE A 287 -53.34 -11.12 -24.90
C PHE A 287 -52.72 -12.52 -25.07
N THR A 288 -51.66 -12.89 -24.34
CA THR A 288 -51.02 -14.21 -24.52
C THR A 288 -50.62 -14.87 -23.21
N ALA A 289 -51.60 -15.13 -22.35
CA ALA A 289 -51.45 -16.01 -21.19
C ALA A 289 -52.01 -17.40 -21.50
N ALA A 290 -51.17 -18.33 -21.95
CA ALA A 290 -51.30 -19.78 -21.75
C ALA A 290 -50.18 -20.54 -22.49
N ARG A 291 -49.02 -20.72 -21.86
CA ARG A 291 -48.12 -21.88 -22.04
C ARG A 291 -46.93 -21.79 -21.08
N SER A 292 -46.63 -22.92 -20.43
CA SER A 292 -45.56 -23.11 -19.45
C SER A 292 -44.17 -22.79 -20.02
N HIS A 293 -43.66 -21.58 -19.78
CA HIS A 293 -42.27 -21.20 -19.99
C HIS A 293 -41.69 -20.59 -18.70
N PRO A 294 -40.40 -20.82 -18.38
CA PRO A 294 -39.74 -20.16 -17.25
C PRO A 294 -39.76 -18.64 -17.45
N TYR A 295 -40.07 -17.90 -16.39
CA TYR A 295 -40.21 -16.44 -16.39
C TYR A 295 -39.05 -15.74 -17.13
N PRO A 296 -39.31 -14.76 -18.01
CA PRO A 296 -38.25 -14.01 -18.69
C PRO A 296 -37.47 -13.18 -17.66
N VAL A 297 -36.16 -13.46 -17.54
CA VAL A 297 -35.23 -12.61 -16.78
C VAL A 297 -35.19 -11.24 -17.47
N LEU A 298 -35.80 -10.24 -16.85
CA LEU A 298 -35.77 -8.86 -17.35
C LEU A 298 -34.32 -8.36 -17.37
N PRO A 299 -33.80 -7.81 -18.50
CA PRO A 299 -32.44 -7.30 -18.58
C PRO A 299 -32.21 -6.17 -17.55
N LEU A 300 -31.13 -6.27 -16.77
CA LEU A 300 -30.63 -5.16 -15.97
C LEU A 300 -30.12 -4.08 -16.96
N CYS A 301 -30.52 -2.82 -16.80
CA CYS A 301 -30.26 -1.78 -17.80
C CYS A 301 -29.12 -0.82 -17.35
N PRO A 302 -27.85 -1.12 -17.64
CA PRO A 302 -26.80 -0.11 -17.58
C PRO A 302 -26.89 0.77 -18.84
N GLY A 303 -27.21 2.05 -18.68
CA GLY A 303 -26.90 3.05 -19.70
C GLY A 303 -25.38 3.26 -19.80
N PRO A 304 -24.83 3.67 -20.96
CA PRO A 304 -23.43 4.03 -21.07
C PRO A 304 -23.13 5.21 -20.14
N ARG A 305 -22.10 5.11 -19.29
CA ARG A 305 -21.72 6.25 -18.44
C ARG A 305 -21.14 7.40 -19.25
N PHE A 306 -20.38 7.04 -20.28
CA PHE A 306 -19.87 7.95 -21.29
C PHE A 306 -19.46 7.14 -22.52
N GLY A 307 -19.30 7.81 -23.65
CA GLY A 307 -18.78 7.22 -24.87
C GLY A 307 -17.95 8.22 -25.64
N LEU A 308 -17.15 7.74 -26.59
CA LEU A 308 -16.46 8.59 -27.55
C LEU A 308 -17.43 8.87 -28.70
N PRO A 309 -17.94 10.11 -28.87
CA PRO A 309 -18.84 10.42 -29.97
C PRO A 309 -18.03 10.63 -31.26
N ASP A 310 -18.29 9.82 -32.28
CA ASP A 310 -17.80 10.04 -33.64
C ASP A 310 -18.93 9.68 -34.61
N SER A 311 -19.86 10.61 -34.82
CA SER A 311 -21.13 10.36 -35.53
C SER A 311 -20.98 9.99 -37.00
N ARG A 312 -19.79 10.19 -37.58
CA ARG A 312 -19.52 9.89 -39.00
C ARG A 312 -18.94 8.51 -39.22
N ARG A 313 -18.59 7.79 -38.15
CA ARG A 313 -17.81 6.56 -38.23
C ARG A 313 -18.43 5.47 -37.41
N HIS A 314 -18.37 4.26 -37.94
CA HIS A 314 -18.79 3.06 -37.26
C HIS A 314 -17.56 2.27 -36.81
N GLY A 315 -17.51 1.96 -35.53
CA GLY A 315 -16.48 1.05 -35.03
C GLY A 315 -16.79 -0.39 -35.47
N GLU A 316 -15.77 -1.11 -35.92
CA GLU A 316 -15.91 -2.46 -36.46
C GLU A 316 -15.43 -3.56 -35.50
N SER A 317 -14.38 -3.30 -34.73
CA SER A 317 -13.83 -4.30 -33.80
C SER A 317 -13.08 -3.66 -32.63
N ILE A 318 -13.04 -4.35 -31.48
CA ILE A 318 -12.24 -3.97 -30.32
C ILE A 318 -11.34 -5.12 -29.85
N CYS A 319 -10.08 -4.79 -29.61
CA CYS A 319 -9.05 -5.72 -29.17
C CYS A 319 -8.42 -5.22 -27.87
N LEU A 320 -8.77 -5.85 -26.75
CA LEU A 320 -8.24 -5.52 -25.43
C LEU A 320 -6.81 -6.05 -25.28
N SER A 321 -5.94 -5.24 -24.67
CA SER A 321 -4.59 -5.67 -24.29
C SER A 321 -4.64 -6.77 -23.22
N PRO A 322 -3.64 -7.66 -23.14
CA PRO A 322 -3.63 -8.75 -22.17
C PRO A 322 -3.82 -8.32 -20.72
N CYS A 323 -3.42 -7.10 -20.36
CA CYS A 323 -3.52 -6.56 -19.00
C CYS A 323 -4.71 -5.62 -18.77
N ASN A 324 -5.64 -5.56 -19.71
CA ASN A 324 -6.90 -4.81 -19.61
C ASN A 324 -6.76 -3.28 -19.42
N THR A 325 -5.58 -2.70 -19.64
CA THR A 325 -5.34 -1.24 -19.50
C THR A 325 -5.49 -0.46 -20.82
N LEU A 326 -5.19 -1.12 -21.94
CA LEU A 326 -5.28 -0.54 -23.28
C LEU A 326 -6.22 -1.35 -24.17
N ALA A 327 -6.86 -0.69 -25.14
CA ALA A 327 -7.65 -1.35 -26.18
C ALA A 327 -7.40 -0.71 -27.55
N GLY A 328 -7.37 -1.51 -28.60
CA GLY A 328 -7.35 -1.04 -29.99
C GLY A 328 -8.73 -1.15 -30.62
N VAL A 329 -9.20 -0.09 -31.28
CA VAL A 329 -10.50 -0.05 -31.98
C VAL A 329 -10.28 0.25 -33.46
N THR A 330 -10.93 -0.49 -34.35
CA THR A 330 -10.91 -0.25 -35.81
C THR A 330 -12.20 0.40 -36.29
N ASP A 331 -12.14 1.13 -37.40
CA ASP A 331 -13.33 1.71 -38.03
C ASP A 331 -13.41 1.51 -39.55
N ASP A 332 -14.61 1.77 -40.06
CA ASP A 332 -15.02 1.69 -41.47
C ASP A 332 -14.26 2.66 -42.40
N PHE A 333 -13.68 3.73 -41.85
CA PHE A 333 -12.85 4.68 -42.60
C PHE A 333 -11.35 4.31 -42.61
N GLY A 334 -10.97 3.18 -42.02
CA GLY A 334 -9.60 2.69 -41.98
C GLY A 334 -8.69 3.44 -41.01
N ARG A 335 -9.21 3.75 -39.83
CA ARG A 335 -8.43 4.22 -38.68
C ARG A 335 -8.36 3.12 -37.63
N VAL A 336 -7.21 3.04 -36.99
CA VAL A 336 -7.00 2.28 -35.75
C VAL A 336 -6.83 3.28 -34.62
N MET A 337 -7.61 3.18 -33.57
CA MET A 337 -7.56 4.04 -32.38
C MET A 337 -7.06 3.23 -31.18
N LEU A 338 -6.05 3.75 -30.47
CA LEU A 338 -5.59 3.22 -29.20
C LEU A 338 -6.30 3.96 -28.06
N LEU A 339 -6.99 3.21 -27.21
CA LEU A 339 -7.73 3.70 -26.05
C LEU A 339 -7.01 3.34 -24.75
N ASP A 340 -7.01 4.30 -23.81
CA ASP A 340 -6.81 4.04 -22.39
C ASP A 340 -8.16 3.60 -21.80
N VAL A 341 -8.22 2.37 -21.32
CA VAL A 341 -9.47 1.75 -20.84
C VAL A 341 -9.89 2.32 -19.50
N GLY A 342 -8.94 2.61 -18.61
CA GLY A 342 -9.23 3.13 -17.27
C GLY A 342 -9.67 4.60 -17.33
N ARG A 343 -9.01 5.40 -18.17
CA ARG A 343 -9.34 6.82 -18.35
C ARG A 343 -10.47 7.06 -19.36
N GLY A 344 -10.73 6.10 -20.25
CA GLY A 344 -11.74 6.23 -21.29
C GLY A 344 -11.38 7.23 -22.39
N ILE A 345 -10.09 7.44 -22.66
CA ILE A 345 -9.59 8.43 -23.62
C ILE A 345 -8.86 7.78 -24.79
N ALA A 346 -8.87 8.44 -25.94
CA ALA A 346 -8.04 8.05 -27.08
C ALA A 346 -6.61 8.59 -26.92
N ILE A 347 -5.63 7.70 -26.93
CA ILE A 347 -4.21 8.03 -26.75
C ILE A 347 -3.54 8.31 -28.10
N ARG A 348 -3.80 7.46 -29.10
CA ARG A 348 -3.11 7.47 -30.39
C ARG A 348 -4.02 6.99 -31.51
N MET A 349 -3.78 7.47 -32.73
CA MET A 349 -4.50 6.97 -33.92
C MET A 349 -3.55 6.71 -35.10
N TRP A 350 -3.84 5.64 -35.85
CA TRP A 350 -3.22 5.33 -37.13
C TRP A 350 -4.24 5.47 -38.25
N LYS A 351 -3.86 6.10 -39.36
CA LYS A 351 -4.74 6.35 -40.52
C LYS A 351 -4.29 5.52 -41.73
N GLY A 352 -5.23 5.09 -42.57
CA GLY A 352 -4.94 4.34 -43.79
C GLY A 352 -4.91 2.82 -43.63
N TYR A 353 -5.49 2.31 -42.54
CA TYR A 353 -5.56 0.90 -42.13
C TYR A 353 -6.98 0.35 -42.31
N ARG A 354 -7.47 0.34 -43.56
CA ARG A 354 -8.80 -0.23 -43.88
C ARG A 354 -8.78 -1.74 -43.67
N ASP A 355 -9.87 -2.27 -43.12
CA ASP A 355 -10.08 -3.70 -42.81
C ASP A 355 -8.96 -4.27 -41.90
N ALA A 356 -8.36 -3.42 -41.06
CA ALA A 356 -7.23 -3.84 -40.23
C ALA A 356 -7.66 -4.83 -39.14
N GLN A 357 -6.78 -5.78 -38.86
CA GLN A 357 -6.97 -6.74 -37.77
C GLN A 357 -5.92 -6.48 -36.69
N LEU A 358 -6.36 -6.52 -35.44
CA LEU A 358 -5.55 -6.16 -34.28
C LEU A 358 -5.24 -7.38 -33.42
N GLY A 359 -4.06 -7.36 -32.81
CA GLY A 359 -3.64 -8.33 -31.79
C GLY A 359 -2.60 -7.73 -30.87
N TRP A 360 -2.33 -8.41 -29.75
CA TRP A 360 -1.40 -7.92 -28.74
C TRP A 360 -0.34 -8.95 -28.39
N VAL A 361 0.90 -8.50 -28.26
CA VAL A 361 2.02 -9.31 -27.77
C VAL A 361 2.54 -8.72 -26.46
N GLN A 362 2.56 -9.51 -25.39
CA GLN A 362 3.13 -9.17 -24.10
C GLN A 362 4.41 -9.97 -23.86
N VAL A 363 5.47 -9.26 -23.51
CA VAL A 363 6.81 -9.80 -23.29
C VAL A 363 7.25 -9.47 -21.87
N SER A 364 7.86 -10.43 -21.17
CA SER A 364 8.45 -10.25 -19.84
C SER A 364 9.97 -10.21 -19.89
N GLU A 365 10.59 -9.46 -18.99
CA GLU A 365 12.04 -9.42 -18.79
C GLU A 365 12.59 -10.79 -18.39
N GLY A 366 13.68 -11.23 -19.04
CA GLY A 366 14.36 -12.49 -18.72
C GLY A 366 15.16 -12.39 -17.41
N ARG A 367 15.28 -13.49 -16.65
CA ARG A 367 16.21 -13.55 -15.51
C ARG A 367 17.66 -13.58 -16.06
N GLY A 368 18.42 -12.51 -15.83
CA GLY A 368 19.88 -12.61 -15.83
C GLY A 368 20.33 -13.52 -14.68
N GLU A 369 21.33 -14.38 -14.89
CA GLU A 369 21.82 -15.37 -13.92
C GLU A 369 22.51 -14.79 -12.67
N SER A 370 22.33 -13.51 -12.36
CA SER A 370 23.10 -12.82 -11.32
C SER A 370 22.21 -12.03 -10.35
N SER A 371 21.61 -12.71 -9.37
CA SER A 371 21.43 -12.27 -7.96
C SER A 371 20.26 -13.02 -7.28
N PRO A 372 20.45 -13.59 -6.07
CA PRO A 372 19.42 -14.33 -5.34
C PRO A 372 18.70 -13.49 -4.25
N SER A 373 18.62 -12.17 -4.36
CA SER A 373 18.00 -11.31 -3.33
C SER A 373 16.63 -10.76 -3.76
N ALA A 374 15.58 -11.14 -3.02
CA ALA A 374 14.19 -10.67 -3.01
C ALA A 374 13.43 -10.58 -4.37
N PRO A 375 12.19 -11.11 -4.48
CA PRO A 375 11.46 -11.13 -5.74
C PRO A 375 10.88 -9.76 -6.08
N LEU A 376 11.64 -8.91 -6.77
CA LEU A 376 11.07 -7.76 -7.48
C LEU A 376 10.10 -8.27 -8.57
N PRO A 377 8.94 -7.60 -8.80
CA PRO A 377 8.01 -7.99 -9.85
C PRO A 377 8.67 -7.83 -11.23
N ARG A 378 8.51 -8.85 -12.09
CA ARG A 378 9.07 -8.86 -13.46
C ARG A 378 8.52 -7.68 -14.27
N ARG A 379 9.37 -6.97 -15.00
CA ARG A 379 8.91 -5.94 -15.94
C ARG A 379 8.23 -6.62 -17.14
N HIS A 380 7.09 -6.08 -17.54
CA HIS A 380 6.33 -6.52 -18.72
C HIS A 380 6.15 -5.36 -19.67
N ALA A 381 6.21 -5.63 -20.98
CA ALA A 381 5.79 -4.67 -21.99
C ALA A 381 4.84 -5.28 -23.00
N GLN A 382 4.18 -4.40 -23.73
CA GLN A 382 3.12 -4.74 -24.65
C GLN A 382 3.31 -4.02 -25.98
N PHE A 383 3.07 -4.77 -27.04
CA PHE A 383 3.14 -4.29 -28.42
C PHE A 383 1.81 -4.54 -29.11
N LEU A 384 1.36 -3.56 -29.88
CA LEU A 384 0.19 -3.66 -30.73
C LEU A 384 0.60 -4.20 -32.09
N VAL A 385 -0.01 -5.30 -32.52
CA VAL A 385 0.17 -5.90 -33.84
C VAL A 385 -1.00 -5.48 -34.71
N ILE A 386 -0.70 -4.82 -35.83
CA ILE A 386 -1.68 -4.34 -36.81
C ILE A 386 -1.42 -5.06 -38.13
N TYR A 387 -2.34 -5.92 -38.53
CA TYR A 387 -2.35 -6.51 -39.86
C TYR A 387 -3.21 -5.65 -40.80
N ALA A 388 -2.65 -5.21 -41.92
CA ALA A 388 -3.32 -4.44 -42.95
C ALA A 388 -3.51 -5.29 -44.23
N PRO A 389 -4.66 -5.97 -44.41
CA PRO A 389 -4.84 -6.96 -45.48
C PRO A 389 -4.68 -6.38 -46.88
N ARG A 390 -5.21 -5.16 -47.13
CA ARG A 390 -5.10 -4.50 -48.44
C ARG A 390 -3.67 -4.26 -48.89
N ARG A 391 -2.80 -3.97 -47.92
CA ARG A 391 -1.37 -3.71 -48.14
C ARG A 391 -0.55 -5.00 -48.10
N GLY A 392 -1.03 -6.05 -47.45
CA GLY A 392 -0.27 -7.28 -47.20
C GLY A 392 0.91 -7.03 -46.26
N ILE A 393 0.70 -6.22 -45.22
CA ILE A 393 1.74 -5.85 -44.26
C ILE A 393 1.24 -6.12 -42.85
N LEU A 394 2.09 -6.76 -42.04
CA LEU A 394 1.92 -6.93 -40.60
C LEU A 394 2.90 -5.99 -39.88
N GLU A 395 2.39 -5.04 -39.12
CA GLU A 395 3.21 -4.07 -38.39
C GLU A 395 3.11 -4.29 -36.88
N VAL A 396 4.23 -4.10 -36.17
CA VAL A 396 4.32 -4.18 -34.71
C VAL A 396 4.67 -2.79 -34.20
N TRP A 397 3.87 -2.27 -33.28
CA TRP A 397 3.96 -0.90 -32.77
C TRP A 397 4.16 -0.87 -31.26
N GLY A 398 5.04 0.03 -30.80
CA GLY A 398 5.00 0.50 -29.43
C GLY A 398 3.71 1.32 -29.19
N THR A 399 3.14 1.21 -28.00
CA THR A 399 1.76 1.65 -27.73
C THR A 399 1.60 3.16 -27.66
N GLN A 400 1.94 3.77 -26.52
CA GLN A 400 1.61 5.16 -26.22
C GLN A 400 2.52 6.16 -26.94
N GLN A 401 3.84 6.05 -26.75
CA GLN A 401 4.84 6.98 -27.33
C GLN A 401 5.93 6.26 -28.14
N GLY A 402 5.73 4.97 -28.45
CA GLY A 402 6.74 4.15 -29.12
C GLY A 402 6.70 4.22 -30.66
N PRO A 403 7.86 4.10 -31.35
CA PRO A 403 7.91 3.99 -32.80
C PRO A 403 7.36 2.63 -33.28
N ARG A 404 7.32 2.44 -34.60
CA ARG A 404 7.07 1.12 -35.20
C ARG A 404 8.28 0.23 -34.95
N VAL A 405 8.05 -0.90 -34.28
CA VAL A 405 9.07 -1.87 -33.84
C VAL A 405 9.40 -2.88 -34.94
N GLY A 406 8.48 -3.14 -35.86
CA GLY A 406 8.73 -4.02 -36.99
C GLY A 406 7.63 -3.95 -38.04
N ALA A 407 7.96 -4.33 -39.27
CA ALA A 407 7.00 -4.50 -40.35
C ALA A 407 7.41 -5.69 -41.21
N PHE A 408 6.45 -6.56 -41.51
CA PHE A 408 6.66 -7.79 -42.27
C PHE A 408 5.71 -7.81 -43.47
N THR A 409 6.23 -8.09 -44.65
CA THR A 409 5.41 -8.35 -45.83
C THR A 409 4.80 -9.74 -45.71
N VAL A 410 3.48 -9.81 -45.79
CA VAL A 410 2.68 -11.04 -45.62
C VAL A 410 1.64 -11.15 -46.75
N GLY A 411 1.01 -12.31 -46.89
CA GLY A 411 -0.04 -12.49 -47.89
C GLY A 411 -1.22 -11.54 -47.66
N LYS A 412 -1.82 -11.01 -48.73
CA LYS A 412 -2.99 -10.10 -48.67
C LYS A 412 -4.28 -10.76 -48.16
N HIS A 413 -4.29 -12.09 -48.09
CA HIS A 413 -5.43 -12.90 -47.68
C HIS A 413 -5.15 -13.70 -46.40
N CYS A 414 -4.14 -13.32 -45.61
CA CYS A 414 -3.93 -13.89 -44.29
C CYS A 414 -5.02 -13.45 -43.30
N ARG A 415 -5.13 -14.14 -42.16
CA ARG A 415 -5.98 -13.78 -41.02
C ARG A 415 -5.14 -13.74 -39.75
N LEU A 416 -5.24 -12.64 -39.01
CA LEU A 416 -4.65 -12.49 -37.70
C LEU A 416 -5.58 -13.11 -36.66
N LEU A 417 -5.06 -14.10 -35.94
CA LEU A 417 -5.74 -14.80 -34.86
C LEU A 417 -5.11 -14.35 -33.55
N TYR A 418 -5.88 -13.62 -32.75
CA TYR A 418 -5.49 -13.17 -31.42
C TYR A 418 -6.38 -13.83 -30.37
N ALA A 419 -5.77 -14.52 -29.42
CA ALA A 419 -6.46 -15.09 -28.28
C ALA A 419 -6.18 -14.23 -27.04
N GLY A 420 -7.11 -13.34 -26.70
CA GLY A 420 -7.01 -12.44 -25.54
C GLY A 420 -7.24 -13.10 -24.18
N TYR A 421 -7.12 -14.42 -24.09
CA TYR A 421 -7.38 -15.22 -22.90
C TYR A 421 -6.41 -16.42 -22.84
N ARG A 422 -6.32 -17.08 -21.68
CA ARG A 422 -5.44 -18.23 -21.41
C ARG A 422 -6.28 -19.46 -21.05
N LEU A 423 -5.85 -20.27 -20.07
CA LEU A 423 -6.63 -21.39 -19.55
C LEU A 423 -7.70 -20.89 -18.59
N MET A 424 -8.90 -21.43 -18.70
CA MET A 424 -9.99 -21.24 -17.74
C MET A 424 -9.85 -22.24 -16.58
N GLY A 425 -10.12 -21.79 -15.36
CA GLY A 425 -10.02 -22.57 -14.12
C GLY A 425 -8.70 -22.39 -13.37
N VAL A 426 -7.94 -21.31 -13.67
CA VAL A 426 -6.68 -20.95 -12.98
C VAL A 426 -6.97 -19.82 -11.97
N ASN A 427 -6.23 -19.78 -10.86
CA ASN A 427 -6.34 -18.75 -9.82
C ASN A 427 -4.97 -18.40 -9.21
N SER A 428 -4.93 -17.51 -8.22
CA SER A 428 -3.70 -17.06 -7.55
C SER A 428 -2.92 -18.17 -6.86
N VAL A 429 -3.57 -19.26 -6.46
CA VAL A 429 -2.92 -20.43 -5.83
C VAL A 429 -2.34 -21.36 -6.89
N THR A 430 -3.08 -21.63 -7.96
CA THR A 430 -2.68 -22.58 -9.02
C THR A 430 -1.72 -21.98 -10.06
N SER A 431 -1.58 -20.65 -10.10
CA SER A 431 -0.65 -19.95 -10.98
C SER A 431 0.78 -19.83 -10.44
N GLN A 432 1.02 -20.12 -9.15
CA GLN A 432 2.35 -20.08 -8.56
C GLN A 432 3.22 -21.25 -9.06
N GLY A 433 4.34 -20.93 -9.71
CA GLY A 433 5.39 -21.91 -10.04
C GLY A 433 5.50 -22.33 -11.51
N TRP A 434 4.65 -21.85 -12.42
CA TRP A 434 4.66 -22.29 -13.83
C TRP A 434 4.57 -21.11 -14.82
N GLN A 435 5.27 -21.21 -15.95
CA GLN A 435 5.13 -20.28 -17.09
C GLN A 435 4.23 -20.93 -18.15
N LEU A 436 3.05 -20.35 -18.37
CA LEU A 436 2.15 -20.79 -19.42
C LEU A 436 2.67 -20.32 -20.79
N HIS A 437 3.13 -21.27 -21.61
CA HIS A 437 3.44 -21.01 -23.02
C HIS A 437 2.15 -20.93 -23.83
N THR A 438 1.49 -19.77 -23.81
CA THR A 438 0.35 -19.47 -24.70
C THR A 438 0.82 -18.69 -25.91
N GLN A 439 0.41 -19.09 -27.11
CA GLN A 439 0.63 -18.28 -28.31
C GLN A 439 -0.39 -17.14 -28.33
N GLN A 440 0.09 -15.91 -28.18
CA GLN A 440 -0.79 -14.74 -28.07
C GLN A 440 -1.34 -14.33 -29.44
N VAL A 441 -0.48 -14.28 -30.47
CA VAL A 441 -0.84 -13.83 -31.82
C VAL A 441 -0.26 -14.78 -32.88
N CYS A 442 -1.13 -15.25 -33.77
CA CYS A 442 -0.75 -16.07 -34.92
C CYS A 442 -1.32 -15.51 -36.21
N LEU A 443 -0.53 -15.56 -37.28
CA LEU A 443 -0.95 -15.25 -38.63
C LEU A 443 -1.23 -16.55 -39.38
N PHE A 444 -2.47 -16.74 -39.79
CA PHE A 444 -2.89 -17.86 -40.61
C PHE A 444 -2.93 -17.46 -42.08
N ASP A 445 -2.21 -18.20 -42.93
CA ASP A 445 -2.24 -18.02 -44.38
C ASP A 445 -3.09 -19.11 -45.04
N PRO A 446 -4.31 -18.79 -45.52
CA PRO A 446 -5.18 -19.75 -46.21
C PRO A 446 -4.61 -20.28 -47.52
N ALA A 447 -3.70 -19.55 -48.19
CA ALA A 447 -3.15 -19.96 -49.47
C ALA A 447 -2.12 -21.08 -49.31
N THR A 448 -1.35 -21.04 -48.22
CA THR A 448 -0.33 -22.05 -47.92
C THR A 448 -0.73 -23.03 -46.82
N GLY A 449 -1.82 -22.76 -46.09
CA GLY A 449 -2.22 -23.49 -44.89
C GLY A 449 -1.25 -23.31 -43.71
N ALA A 450 -0.36 -22.31 -43.77
CA ALA A 450 0.67 -22.12 -42.76
C ALA A 450 0.18 -21.26 -41.59
N LEU A 451 0.52 -21.67 -40.37
CA LEU A 451 0.30 -20.88 -39.15
C LEU A 451 1.64 -20.35 -38.67
N ARG A 452 1.79 -19.03 -38.56
CA ARG A 452 3.02 -18.35 -38.14
C ARG A 452 2.79 -17.59 -36.84
N THR A 453 3.57 -17.86 -35.81
CA THR A 453 3.49 -17.15 -34.52
C THR A 453 4.29 -15.85 -34.59
N VAL A 454 3.79 -14.78 -33.98
CA VAL A 454 4.52 -13.51 -33.85
C VAL A 454 5.21 -13.46 -32.50
N THR A 455 6.54 -13.31 -32.50
CA THR A 455 7.35 -13.17 -31.28
C THR A 455 8.09 -11.84 -31.30
N VAL A 456 8.15 -11.18 -30.15
CA VAL A 456 8.84 -9.90 -29.97
C VAL A 456 9.80 -10.04 -28.79
N PRO A 457 11.12 -9.87 -29.00
CA PRO A 457 12.08 -9.84 -27.90
C PRO A 457 11.88 -8.66 -26.93
N PHE A 458 12.21 -8.85 -25.65
CA PHE A 458 12.01 -7.82 -24.62
C PHE A 458 12.88 -6.57 -24.85
N HIS A 459 14.09 -6.69 -25.39
CA HIS A 459 14.98 -5.54 -25.64
C HIS A 459 14.39 -4.51 -26.63
N LEU A 460 13.38 -4.88 -27.44
CA LEU A 460 12.74 -3.97 -28.40
C LEU A 460 11.77 -2.94 -27.77
N ILE A 461 11.58 -2.96 -26.45
CA ILE A 461 10.74 -2.00 -25.71
C ILE A 461 11.38 -0.63 -25.67
N GLU A 462 12.70 -0.61 -25.47
CA GLU A 462 13.50 0.57 -25.67
C GLU A 462 13.56 0.73 -27.19
N GLY A 463 12.92 1.76 -27.74
CA GLY A 463 12.79 1.99 -29.17
C GLY A 463 14.11 2.25 -29.91
N TYR A 464 15.17 1.51 -29.61
CA TYR A 464 16.40 1.43 -30.35
C TYR A 464 16.21 0.48 -31.52
N PHE A 465 15.52 0.97 -32.53
CA PHE A 465 15.75 0.54 -33.90
C PHE A 465 17.16 0.99 -34.34
N LEU A 466 18.18 0.65 -33.56
CA LEU A 466 19.57 1.07 -33.68
C LEU A 466 20.49 0.14 -32.85
N GLU A 467 20.15 -1.04 -32.34
CA GLU A 467 21.12 -1.76 -31.46
C GLU A 467 22.48 -2.09 -32.12
N SER A 468 22.58 -2.26 -33.44
CA SER A 468 23.91 -2.38 -34.07
C SER A 468 24.64 -1.04 -34.25
N GLU A 469 23.90 0.08 -34.35
CA GLU A 469 24.46 1.41 -34.63
C GLU A 469 24.51 2.30 -33.39
N ALA A 470 23.49 2.34 -32.53
CA ALA A 470 23.51 2.93 -31.19
C ALA A 470 24.54 2.28 -30.27
N GLN A 471 24.76 0.97 -30.30
CA GLN A 471 25.82 0.36 -29.47
C GLN A 471 27.22 0.73 -30.00
N ARG A 472 27.35 0.89 -31.34
CA ARG A 472 28.53 1.50 -31.97
C ARG A 472 28.68 2.98 -31.63
N VAL A 473 27.60 3.77 -31.64
CA VAL A 473 27.57 5.20 -31.31
C VAL A 473 27.81 5.43 -29.81
N LEU A 474 27.31 4.56 -28.94
CA LEU A 474 27.56 4.53 -27.50
C LEU A 474 29.04 4.24 -27.23
N PHE A 475 29.61 3.26 -27.95
CA PHE A 475 31.04 2.95 -27.91
C PHE A 475 31.88 4.11 -28.47
N LEU A 476 31.46 4.74 -29.56
CA LEU A 476 32.12 5.91 -30.16
C LEU A 476 32.09 7.11 -29.21
N PHE A 477 30.96 7.41 -28.58
CA PHE A 477 30.84 8.48 -27.59
C PHE A 477 31.71 8.21 -26.36
N TRP A 478 31.71 6.97 -25.85
CA TRP A 478 32.59 6.61 -24.74
C TRP A 478 34.07 6.76 -25.12
N GLY A 479 34.47 6.27 -26.30
CA GLY A 479 35.83 6.44 -26.84
C GLY A 479 36.21 7.91 -27.00
N CYS A 480 35.29 8.79 -27.40
CA CYS A 480 35.55 10.23 -27.49
C CYS A 480 35.73 10.86 -26.10
N LEU A 481 34.85 10.50 -25.15
CA LEU A 481 34.91 11.00 -23.78
C LEU A 481 36.19 10.57 -23.08
N THR A 482 36.66 9.33 -23.32
CA THR A 482 37.93 8.83 -22.75
C THR A 482 39.18 9.29 -23.51
N GLY A 483 39.03 9.86 -24.71
CA GLY A 483 40.13 10.32 -25.57
C GLY A 483 40.78 9.23 -26.42
N GLU A 484 40.12 8.08 -26.58
CA GLU A 484 40.56 6.93 -27.38
C GLU A 484 40.22 7.08 -28.87
N SER A 485 39.29 7.97 -29.24
CA SER A 485 38.94 8.28 -30.63
C SER A 485 39.03 9.78 -30.94
N PRO A 486 39.44 10.18 -32.17
CA PRO A 486 39.56 11.59 -32.56
C PRO A 486 38.19 12.24 -32.76
N LEU A 487 38.00 13.38 -32.11
CA LEU A 487 36.71 14.05 -31.92
C LEU A 487 36.08 14.56 -33.24
N GLN A 488 36.89 15.09 -34.17
CA GLN A 488 36.44 15.55 -35.50
C GLN A 488 35.86 14.42 -36.35
N LYS A 489 36.55 13.28 -36.41
CA LYS A 489 36.13 12.13 -37.21
C LYS A 489 34.77 11.58 -36.76
N VAL A 490 34.49 11.64 -35.45
CA VAL A 490 33.20 11.18 -34.91
C VAL A 490 32.08 12.17 -35.23
N CYS A 491 32.31 13.48 -35.10
CA CYS A 491 31.33 14.50 -35.50
C CYS A 491 30.95 14.40 -36.99
N ASP A 492 31.93 14.19 -37.87
CA ASP A 492 31.70 14.02 -39.31
C ASP A 492 30.87 12.75 -39.60
N THR A 493 31.25 11.61 -38.99
CA THR A 493 30.47 10.37 -39.13
C THR A 493 29.05 10.48 -38.57
N LEU A 494 28.84 11.25 -37.50
CA LEU A 494 27.51 11.46 -36.92
C LEU A 494 26.62 12.31 -37.83
N GLN A 495 27.17 13.30 -38.54
CA GLN A 495 26.43 14.09 -39.53
C GLN A 495 25.98 13.25 -40.73
N GLU A 496 26.78 12.25 -41.13
CA GLU A 496 26.47 11.33 -42.24
C GLU A 496 25.37 10.30 -41.92
N THR A 497 25.16 9.97 -40.64
CA THR A 497 24.21 8.92 -40.20
C THR A 497 22.72 9.30 -40.31
N GLY A 498 22.39 10.56 -40.59
CA GLY A 498 20.99 11.02 -40.70
C GLY A 498 20.19 10.97 -39.38
N ILE A 499 20.84 10.67 -38.24
CA ILE A 499 20.21 10.67 -36.92
C ILE A 499 19.96 12.11 -36.48
N SER A 500 18.75 12.39 -35.98
CA SER A 500 18.43 13.75 -35.50
C SER A 500 19.34 14.15 -34.32
N PRO A 501 19.78 15.42 -34.24
CA PRO A 501 20.64 15.90 -33.15
C PRO A 501 20.09 15.64 -31.73
N GLN A 502 18.77 15.67 -31.55
CA GLN A 502 18.11 15.42 -30.26
C GLN A 502 18.32 13.99 -29.75
N HIS A 503 18.33 12.99 -30.65
CA HIS A 503 18.59 11.59 -30.29
C HIS A 503 20.07 11.34 -30.01
N LEU A 504 20.97 12.03 -30.72
CA LEU A 504 22.40 11.97 -30.42
C LEU A 504 22.73 12.58 -29.05
N LEU A 505 22.07 13.69 -28.72
CA LEU A 505 22.17 14.34 -27.42
C LEU A 505 21.70 13.43 -26.27
N SER A 506 20.56 12.74 -26.44
CA SER A 506 20.05 11.83 -25.41
C SER A 506 20.97 10.63 -25.18
N LEU A 507 21.57 10.08 -26.24
CA LEU A 507 22.56 9.01 -26.16
C LEU A 507 23.86 9.47 -25.48
N LEU A 508 24.38 10.66 -25.81
CA LEU A 508 25.56 11.22 -25.16
C LEU A 508 25.34 11.40 -23.64
N LEU A 509 24.19 11.98 -23.27
CA LEU A 509 23.84 12.20 -21.87
C LEU A 509 23.59 10.89 -21.13
N SER A 510 23.01 9.87 -21.76
CA SER A 510 22.83 8.56 -21.12
C SER A 510 24.19 7.90 -20.81
N VAL A 511 25.15 7.94 -21.72
CA VAL A 511 26.52 7.44 -21.47
C VAL A 511 27.17 8.14 -20.29
N TRP A 512 27.09 9.47 -20.27
CA TRP A 512 27.73 10.28 -19.24
C TRP A 512 27.12 10.04 -17.86
N LEU A 513 25.79 10.05 -17.75
CA LEU A 513 25.09 9.96 -16.47
C LEU A 513 25.15 8.56 -15.84
N HIS A 514 25.24 7.48 -16.63
CA HIS A 514 25.31 6.10 -16.11
C HIS A 514 26.73 5.69 -15.64
N ARG A 515 27.78 6.46 -15.99
CA ARG A 515 29.19 6.09 -15.72
C ARG A 515 29.91 7.07 -14.78
N GLU A 516 29.21 7.56 -13.76
CA GLU A 516 29.72 8.58 -12.82
C GLU A 516 31.11 8.24 -12.23
N LYS A 517 31.30 7.02 -11.72
CA LYS A 517 32.59 6.60 -11.13
C LYS A 517 33.76 6.62 -12.12
N GLU A 518 33.50 6.40 -13.40
CA GLU A 518 34.52 6.39 -14.46
C GLU A 518 34.81 7.82 -14.95
N VAL A 519 33.78 8.65 -15.06
CA VAL A 519 33.86 10.07 -15.44
C VAL A 519 34.66 10.87 -14.40
N LEU A 520 34.36 10.70 -13.12
CA LEU A 520 35.03 11.43 -12.03
C LEU A 520 36.54 11.13 -11.94
N LYS A 521 36.99 9.98 -12.45
CA LYS A 521 38.43 9.61 -12.49
C LYS A 521 39.19 10.29 -13.62
N LYS A 522 38.52 10.80 -14.66
CA LYS A 522 39.14 11.31 -15.88
C LYS A 522 38.75 12.79 -16.11
N PRO A 523 39.49 13.77 -15.56
CA PRO A 523 39.13 15.20 -15.67
C PRO A 523 39.12 15.71 -17.12
N LYS A 524 39.91 15.09 -18.01
CA LYS A 524 39.91 15.43 -19.45
C LYS A 524 38.57 15.14 -20.13
N ALA A 525 37.77 14.20 -19.61
CA ALA A 525 36.47 13.85 -20.17
C ALA A 525 35.47 15.01 -20.14
N VAL A 526 35.58 15.91 -19.16
CA VAL A 526 34.73 17.12 -19.05
C VAL A 526 34.96 18.06 -20.25
N ARG A 527 36.22 18.23 -20.69
CA ARG A 527 36.55 19.04 -21.87
C ARG A 527 36.06 18.39 -23.17
N HIS A 528 36.16 17.06 -23.27
CA HIS A 528 35.62 16.32 -24.42
C HIS A 528 34.09 16.42 -24.47
N LEU A 529 33.41 16.35 -23.33
CA LEU A 529 31.96 16.57 -23.24
C LEU A 529 31.56 17.97 -23.72
N HIS A 530 32.29 19.01 -23.29
CA HIS A 530 32.05 20.39 -23.77
C HIS A 530 32.14 20.46 -25.30
N THR A 531 33.22 19.92 -25.86
CA THR A 531 33.46 19.96 -27.30
C THR A 531 32.38 19.21 -28.09
N LEU A 532 31.95 18.04 -27.59
CA LEU A 532 30.86 17.25 -28.20
C LEU A 532 29.51 17.98 -28.11
N LEU A 533 29.18 18.57 -26.96
CA LEU A 533 27.93 19.33 -26.79
C LEU A 533 27.90 20.57 -27.69
N THR A 534 28.99 21.31 -27.79
CA THR A 534 29.10 22.46 -28.71
C THR A 534 28.96 22.01 -30.16
N ALA A 535 29.64 20.93 -30.56
CA ALA A 535 29.52 20.39 -31.93
C ALA A 535 28.10 19.92 -32.25
N LEU A 536 27.43 19.19 -31.34
CA LEU A 536 26.04 18.77 -31.51
C LEU A 536 25.07 19.96 -31.57
N SER A 537 25.31 21.02 -30.79
CA SER A 537 24.48 22.23 -30.81
C SER A 537 24.58 23.01 -32.13
N SER A 538 25.70 22.88 -32.85
CA SER A 538 25.93 23.51 -34.15
C SER A 538 25.33 22.75 -35.35
N MET A 539 24.82 21.53 -35.14
CA MET A 539 24.19 20.74 -36.20
C MET A 539 22.86 21.35 -36.65
N LYS A 540 22.58 21.26 -37.96
CA LYS A 540 21.29 21.72 -38.52
C LYS A 540 20.12 21.00 -37.84
N GLY A 541 19.24 21.77 -37.20
CA GLY A 541 18.07 21.25 -36.48
C GLY A 541 18.27 21.04 -34.97
N ALA A 542 19.43 21.39 -34.40
CA ALA A 542 19.68 21.34 -32.95
C ALA A 542 19.13 22.59 -32.23
N VAL A 543 19.76 23.76 -32.43
CA VAL A 543 19.25 25.05 -31.95
C VAL A 543 18.59 25.78 -33.14
N ALA A 544 17.30 26.08 -33.03
CA ALA A 544 16.58 26.77 -34.10
C ALA A 544 17.18 28.17 -34.34
N SER A 545 17.49 28.53 -35.58
CA SER A 545 18.00 29.86 -35.95
C SER A 545 17.01 30.99 -35.64
N SER A 546 15.73 30.65 -35.48
CA SER A 546 14.63 31.53 -35.09
C SER A 546 14.40 31.61 -33.57
N TRP A 547 15.29 31.05 -32.74
CA TRP A 547 15.12 31.09 -31.30
C TRP A 547 15.24 32.52 -30.75
N ASP A 548 14.30 32.88 -29.88
CA ASP A 548 14.23 34.14 -29.18
C ASP A 548 14.93 34.03 -27.82
N MET A 549 15.80 35.00 -27.50
CA MET A 549 16.57 35.05 -26.26
C MET A 549 15.68 35.27 -25.02
N GLN A 550 14.42 35.67 -25.21
CA GLN A 550 13.41 35.79 -24.14
C GLN A 550 12.72 34.46 -23.80
N CYS A 551 12.91 33.41 -24.60
CA CYS A 551 12.26 32.11 -24.43
C CYS A 551 13.24 31.02 -24.02
N VAL A 552 12.76 30.02 -23.27
CA VAL A 552 13.56 28.82 -22.94
C VAL A 552 13.80 27.97 -24.19
N SER A 553 15.04 27.57 -24.44
CA SER A 553 15.40 26.74 -25.59
C SER A 553 15.01 25.28 -25.38
N PRO A 554 14.24 24.65 -26.30
CA PRO A 554 13.89 23.23 -26.21
C PRO A 554 15.13 22.30 -26.19
N TRP A 555 16.22 22.71 -26.84
CA TRP A 555 17.48 21.97 -26.89
C TRP A 555 18.13 21.89 -25.50
N TRP A 556 18.31 23.05 -24.85
CA TRP A 556 18.91 23.13 -23.52
C TRP A 556 17.97 22.58 -22.44
N GLN A 557 16.65 22.70 -22.64
CA GLN A 557 15.65 22.05 -21.78
C GLN A 557 15.78 20.53 -21.80
N GLN A 558 16.10 19.92 -22.94
CA GLN A 558 16.37 18.48 -23.02
C GLN A 558 17.57 18.09 -22.13
N VAL A 559 18.65 18.87 -22.14
CA VAL A 559 19.83 18.63 -21.29
C VAL A 559 19.49 18.79 -19.81
N ARG A 560 18.83 19.89 -19.42
CA ARG A 560 18.38 20.12 -18.03
C ARG A 560 17.50 18.98 -17.54
N SER A 561 16.52 18.56 -18.33
CA SER A 561 15.60 17.47 -17.96
C SER A 561 16.31 16.12 -17.78
N ALA A 562 17.43 15.87 -18.46
CA ALA A 562 18.24 14.68 -18.25
C ALA A 562 19.05 14.77 -16.96
N CYS A 563 19.63 15.94 -16.66
CA CYS A 563 20.42 16.17 -15.44
C CYS A 563 19.53 16.13 -14.19
N VAL A 564 18.38 16.80 -14.22
CA VAL A 564 17.41 16.87 -13.09
C VAL A 564 16.82 15.50 -12.72
N ARG A 565 16.68 14.58 -13.70
CA ARG A 565 16.21 13.20 -13.49
C ARG A 565 17.29 12.20 -13.07
N SER A 566 18.56 12.60 -13.13
CA SER A 566 19.68 11.71 -12.85
C SER A 566 19.84 11.48 -11.35
N HIS A 567 20.11 10.23 -10.97
CA HIS A 567 20.50 9.85 -9.60
C HIS A 567 22.02 10.00 -9.35
N SER A 568 22.79 10.19 -10.42
CA SER A 568 24.24 10.44 -10.40
C SER A 568 24.49 11.94 -10.25
N ALA A 569 24.45 12.44 -9.01
CA ALA A 569 24.48 13.88 -8.71
C ALA A 569 25.75 14.58 -9.23
N ALA A 570 26.92 13.96 -9.06
CA ALA A 570 28.19 14.57 -9.46
C ALA A 570 28.35 14.58 -10.99
N ALA A 571 27.97 13.51 -11.67
CA ALA A 571 27.97 13.47 -13.14
C ALA A 571 26.96 14.48 -13.73
N ALA A 572 25.77 14.60 -13.13
CA ALA A 572 24.75 15.55 -13.55
C ALA A 572 25.20 17.01 -13.36
N LEU A 573 25.81 17.35 -12.22
CA LEU A 573 26.37 18.68 -11.96
C LEU A 573 27.44 19.06 -13.00
N LEU A 574 28.38 18.15 -13.29
CA LEU A 574 29.41 18.39 -14.31
C LEU A 574 28.80 18.58 -15.71
N ALA A 575 27.81 17.77 -16.09
CA ALA A 575 27.09 17.94 -17.36
C ALA A 575 26.37 19.29 -17.43
N ALA A 576 25.72 19.70 -16.33
CA ALA A 576 25.00 20.96 -16.25
C ALA A 576 25.93 22.18 -16.32
N ILE A 577 27.09 22.16 -15.64
CA ILE A 577 28.08 23.25 -15.73
C ILE A 577 28.63 23.37 -17.15
N VAL A 578 28.95 22.24 -17.79
CA VAL A 578 29.44 22.22 -19.17
C VAL A 578 28.37 22.72 -20.14
N ALA A 579 27.12 22.28 -19.99
CA ALA A 579 26.01 22.70 -20.83
C ALA A 579 25.66 24.18 -20.61
N HIS A 580 25.71 24.67 -19.37
CA HIS A 580 25.54 26.08 -19.04
C HIS A 580 26.61 26.93 -19.71
N ARG A 581 27.88 26.51 -19.67
CA ARG A 581 28.96 27.21 -20.38
C ARG A 581 28.72 27.25 -21.89
N ALA A 582 28.38 26.11 -22.49
CA ALA A 582 28.08 26.02 -23.92
C ALA A 582 26.84 26.84 -24.31
N ALA A 583 25.82 26.92 -23.44
CA ALA A 583 24.64 27.75 -23.65
C ALA A 583 25.02 29.24 -23.59
N LYS A 584 25.83 29.66 -22.61
CA LYS A 584 26.33 31.03 -22.48
C LYS A 584 27.15 31.47 -23.70
N ASP A 585 28.05 30.62 -24.19
CA ASP A 585 28.86 30.91 -25.37
C ASP A 585 27.98 31.02 -26.65
N ASN A 586 26.91 30.21 -26.77
CA ASN A 586 25.94 30.33 -27.87
C ASN A 586 25.07 31.59 -27.79
N ILE A 587 24.62 31.97 -26.59
CA ILE A 587 23.78 33.16 -26.35
C ILE A 587 24.57 34.43 -26.60
N THR A 588 25.83 34.49 -26.14
CA THR A 588 26.74 35.63 -26.37
C THR A 588 27.03 35.81 -27.86
N SER A 589 27.35 34.74 -28.58
CA SER A 589 27.53 34.81 -30.05
C SER A 589 26.26 35.26 -30.80
N LEU A 590 25.08 34.83 -30.36
CA LEU A 590 23.81 35.29 -30.93
C LEU A 590 23.51 36.77 -30.61
N ALA A 591 23.89 37.23 -29.42
CA ALA A 591 23.74 38.61 -28.99
C ALA A 591 24.65 39.55 -29.80
N GLU A 592 25.92 39.17 -29.99
CA GLU A 592 26.90 39.90 -30.80
C GLU A 592 26.42 40.05 -32.25
N THR A 593 25.86 38.99 -32.84
CA THR A 593 25.36 39.00 -34.22
C THR A 593 24.07 39.81 -34.40
N LYS A 594 23.16 39.82 -33.41
CA LYS A 594 21.87 40.53 -33.50
C LYS A 594 21.92 41.99 -33.03
N PHE A 595 22.73 42.32 -32.04
CA PHE A 595 22.63 43.60 -31.32
C PHE A 595 23.91 44.44 -31.31
N GLN A 596 25.06 43.94 -31.81
CA GLN A 596 26.33 44.68 -31.91
C GLN A 596 26.70 45.45 -30.62
N SER A 597 26.56 44.80 -29.46
CA SER A 597 26.64 45.45 -28.14
C SER A 597 27.74 44.82 -27.28
N GLU A 598 28.47 45.64 -26.51
CA GLU A 598 29.48 45.20 -25.52
C GLU A 598 28.87 44.79 -24.16
N TRP A 599 27.53 44.83 -24.03
CA TRP A 599 26.83 44.51 -22.78
C TRP A 599 26.59 43.00 -22.61
N GLU A 600 26.68 42.49 -21.38
CA GLU A 600 26.41 41.08 -21.08
C GLU A 600 24.93 40.76 -21.33
N ALA A 601 24.66 39.76 -22.17
CA ALA A 601 23.30 39.36 -22.52
C ALA A 601 22.64 38.58 -21.37
N VAL A 602 21.69 39.21 -20.69
CA VAL A 602 20.80 38.55 -19.72
C VAL A 602 19.69 37.82 -20.48
N SER A 603 19.49 36.53 -20.20
CA SER A 603 18.41 35.75 -20.82
C SER A 603 17.75 34.85 -19.78
N LEU A 604 16.45 34.61 -19.96
CA LEU A 604 15.69 33.66 -19.12
C LEU A 604 16.33 32.27 -19.12
N GLU A 605 16.97 31.89 -20.23
CA GLU A 605 17.70 30.63 -20.36
C GLU A 605 18.90 30.52 -19.41
N LEU A 606 19.68 31.61 -19.23
CA LEU A 606 20.81 31.64 -18.31
C LEU A 606 20.37 31.58 -16.85
N GLU A 607 19.27 32.25 -16.49
CA GLU A 607 18.69 32.17 -15.15
C GLU A 607 18.21 30.75 -14.82
N GLN A 608 17.55 30.08 -15.77
CA GLN A 608 17.13 28.67 -15.62
C GLN A 608 18.32 27.71 -15.46
N TRP A 609 19.46 28.00 -16.09
CA TRP A 609 20.70 27.26 -15.85
C TRP A 609 21.31 27.55 -14.48
N ALA A 610 21.29 28.80 -14.02
CA ALA A 610 21.77 29.17 -12.69
C ALA A 610 20.99 28.44 -11.59
N VAL A 611 19.65 28.39 -11.71
CA VAL A 611 18.78 27.61 -10.80
C VAL A 611 19.11 26.12 -10.87
N CYS A 612 19.19 25.54 -12.07
CA CYS A 612 19.48 24.12 -12.24
C CYS A 612 20.84 23.70 -11.66
N VAL A 613 21.89 24.53 -11.84
CA VAL A 613 23.22 24.27 -11.28
C VAL A 613 23.18 24.34 -9.75
N ARG A 614 22.53 25.36 -9.17
CA ARG A 614 22.37 25.47 -7.71
C ARG A 614 21.63 24.26 -7.12
N GLN A 615 20.52 23.84 -7.73
CA GLN A 615 19.77 22.65 -7.31
C GLN A 615 20.65 21.38 -7.35
N LEU A 616 21.50 21.23 -8.36
CA LEU A 616 22.40 20.07 -8.47
C LEU A 616 23.55 20.12 -7.46
N GLU A 617 24.07 21.31 -7.12
CA GLU A 617 25.04 21.48 -6.03
C GLU A 617 24.45 21.09 -4.68
N ASP A 618 23.22 21.54 -4.42
CA ASP A 618 22.48 21.23 -3.20
C ASP A 618 22.16 19.73 -3.08
N VAL A 619 21.73 19.10 -4.19
CA VAL A 619 21.54 17.64 -4.26
C VAL A 619 22.84 16.88 -4.03
N LEU A 620 23.97 17.36 -4.56
CA LEU A 620 25.26 16.73 -4.33
C LEU A 620 25.69 16.80 -2.85
N ALA A 621 25.47 17.95 -2.21
CA ALA A 621 25.74 18.13 -0.78
C ALA A 621 24.87 17.20 0.08
N LEU A 622 23.57 17.11 -0.23
CA LEU A 622 22.64 16.21 0.43
C LEU A 622 23.01 14.73 0.19
N GLN A 623 23.30 14.34 -1.05
CA GLN A 623 23.73 12.99 -1.41
C GLN A 623 25.00 12.58 -0.67
N THR A 624 25.92 13.52 -0.43
CA THR A 624 27.16 13.27 0.33
C THR A 624 26.84 12.93 1.78
N LEU A 625 25.96 13.69 2.44
CA LEU A 625 25.47 13.41 3.79
C LEU A 625 24.77 12.05 3.86
N LEU A 626 23.87 11.79 2.92
CA LEU A 626 23.08 10.56 2.85
C LEU A 626 23.91 9.29 2.60
N CYS A 627 25.12 9.43 2.04
CA CYS A 627 26.08 8.36 1.79
C CYS A 627 27.00 8.06 2.99
N VAL A 628 26.94 8.83 4.07
CA VAL A 628 27.71 8.58 5.30
C VAL A 628 27.29 7.23 5.90
N ALA A 629 28.24 6.34 6.14
CA ALA A 629 28.00 5.01 6.70
C ALA A 629 27.42 5.09 8.12
N PRO A 630 26.54 4.16 8.53
CA PRO A 630 25.97 4.14 9.88
C PRO A 630 27.03 3.78 10.94
N LEU A 631 26.95 4.40 12.12
CA LEU A 631 27.86 4.19 13.25
C LEU A 631 27.77 2.78 13.87
N LYS A 632 26.60 2.14 13.81
CA LYS A 632 26.37 0.76 14.28
C LYS A 632 26.05 -0.12 13.07
N GLY A 633 26.70 -1.28 12.99
CA GLY A 633 26.66 -2.20 11.84
C GLY A 633 25.33 -2.90 11.61
N THR A 634 24.24 -2.16 11.40
CA THR A 634 22.96 -2.72 10.95
C THR A 634 23.05 -3.03 9.45
N PRO A 635 22.88 -4.29 9.02
CA PRO A 635 23.03 -4.66 7.63
C PRO A 635 21.77 -4.32 6.82
N GLY A 636 21.92 -3.64 5.69
CA GLY A 636 21.01 -3.85 4.55
C GLY A 636 20.12 -2.70 4.07
N GLY A 637 20.38 -1.43 4.40
CA GLY A 637 19.73 -0.31 3.71
C GLY A 637 20.46 0.05 2.41
N ALA A 638 19.77 0.05 1.26
CA ALA A 638 20.32 0.63 0.03
C ALA A 638 20.68 2.11 0.25
N THR A 639 21.80 2.58 -0.29
CA THR A 639 22.15 4.00 -0.25
C THR A 639 21.03 4.81 -0.91
N PRO A 640 20.36 5.72 -0.19
CA PRO A 640 19.31 6.53 -0.76
C PRO A 640 19.95 7.41 -1.85
N HIS A 641 19.37 7.38 -3.05
CA HIS A 641 19.80 8.24 -4.14
C HIS A 641 18.77 9.35 -4.31
N CYS A 642 19.20 10.61 -4.18
CA CYS A 642 18.36 11.77 -4.43
C CYS A 642 18.64 12.34 -5.83
N SER A 643 17.59 12.92 -6.43
CA SER A 643 17.68 13.68 -7.68
C SER A 643 16.90 14.98 -7.49
N VAL A 644 17.22 16.01 -8.28
CA VAL A 644 16.50 17.29 -8.23
C VAL A 644 15.00 17.07 -8.48
N LYS A 645 14.67 16.19 -9.44
CA LYS A 645 13.28 15.84 -9.73
C LYS A 645 12.58 15.22 -8.51
N ALA A 646 13.22 14.27 -7.83
CA ALA A 646 12.65 13.60 -6.68
C ALA A 646 12.41 14.56 -5.50
N LEU A 647 13.29 15.55 -5.30
CA LEU A 647 13.11 16.56 -4.26
C LEU A 647 11.98 17.55 -4.61
N LEU A 648 11.89 17.99 -5.88
CA LEU A 648 10.80 18.86 -6.33
C LEU A 648 9.42 18.17 -6.23
N GLU A 649 9.32 16.89 -6.63
CA GLU A 649 8.10 16.08 -6.49
C GLU A 649 7.80 15.72 -5.01
N GLY A 650 8.80 15.80 -4.14
CA GLY A 650 8.69 15.56 -2.70
C GLY A 650 8.07 16.72 -1.92
N GLY A 651 7.81 17.86 -2.57
CA GLY A 651 7.22 19.04 -1.95
C GLY A 651 8.13 19.69 -0.91
N ARG A 652 7.56 20.58 -0.09
CA ARG A 652 8.30 21.38 0.90
C ARG A 652 8.97 20.54 2.00
N GLY A 653 8.46 19.34 2.26
CA GLY A 653 9.01 18.42 3.27
C GLY A 653 10.02 17.40 2.73
N GLY A 654 10.31 17.37 1.43
CA GLY A 654 11.13 16.31 0.83
C GLY A 654 12.57 16.26 1.33
N ILE A 655 13.17 17.44 1.60
CA ILE A 655 14.54 17.55 2.13
C ILE A 655 14.57 17.12 3.61
N ALA A 656 13.65 17.64 4.43
CA ALA A 656 13.51 17.27 5.84
C ALA A 656 13.27 15.76 6.03
N ASP A 657 12.41 15.15 5.21
CA ASP A 657 12.14 13.71 5.21
C ASP A 657 13.40 12.88 4.87
N SER A 658 14.18 13.33 3.89
CA SER A 658 15.43 12.66 3.51
C SER A 658 16.46 12.68 4.65
N VAL A 659 16.60 13.83 5.33
CA VAL A 659 17.52 13.99 6.46
C VAL A 659 17.01 13.25 7.69
N ALA A 660 15.71 13.26 7.99
CA ALA A 660 15.12 12.51 9.11
C ALA A 660 15.41 10.99 9.01
N LYS A 661 15.30 10.42 7.81
CA LYS A 661 15.68 9.02 7.53
C LYS A 661 17.17 8.74 7.71
N TRP A 662 18.02 9.74 7.51
CA TRP A 662 19.45 9.64 7.78
C TRP A 662 19.75 9.75 9.28
N VAL A 663 19.10 10.68 9.99
CA VAL A 663 19.21 10.83 11.46
C VAL A 663 18.86 9.51 12.16
N PHE A 664 17.75 8.88 11.75
CA PHE A 664 17.34 7.57 12.25
C PHE A 664 18.41 6.49 11.99
N ARG A 665 18.98 6.46 10.78
CA ARG A 665 20.02 5.49 10.40
C ARG A 665 21.34 5.67 11.15
N GLN A 666 21.64 6.89 11.59
CA GLN A 666 22.83 7.20 12.38
C GLN A 666 22.65 6.92 13.87
N ASP A 667 21.43 6.57 14.32
CA ASP A 667 21.11 6.35 15.74
C ASP A 667 21.47 7.57 16.61
N LEU A 668 21.23 8.77 16.07
CA LEU A 668 21.52 10.04 16.75
C LEU A 668 20.48 10.28 17.86
N ALA A 669 20.97 10.43 19.09
CA ALA A 669 20.12 10.82 20.21
C ALA A 669 19.53 12.23 19.99
N PRO A 670 18.25 12.47 20.33
CA PRO A 670 17.60 13.77 20.15
C PRO A 670 18.34 14.94 20.82
N GLU A 671 18.91 14.72 21.99
CA GLU A 671 19.72 15.74 22.69
C GLU A 671 20.99 16.12 21.91
N ARG A 672 21.65 15.13 21.28
CA ARG A 672 22.80 15.41 20.40
C ARG A 672 22.39 16.15 19.14
N LEU A 673 21.24 15.81 18.56
CA LEU A 673 20.70 16.53 17.41
C LEU A 673 20.37 17.98 17.78
N LYS A 674 19.80 18.21 18.97
CA LYS A 674 19.52 19.54 19.51
C LYS A 674 20.80 20.35 19.74
N ASP A 675 21.82 19.76 20.33
CA ASP A 675 23.13 20.40 20.52
C ASP A 675 23.75 20.80 19.17
N MET A 676 23.68 19.92 18.17
CA MET A 676 24.09 20.22 16.79
C MET A 676 23.29 21.41 16.21
N LEU A 677 21.98 21.45 16.45
CA LEU A 677 21.11 22.52 15.97
C LEU A 677 21.27 23.85 16.72
N GLN A 678 21.76 23.86 17.97
CA GLN A 678 21.91 25.08 18.77
C GLN A 678 23.30 25.72 18.67
N SER A 679 24.35 24.93 18.39
CA SER A 679 25.77 25.33 18.45
C SER A 679 26.23 26.52 17.56
N ARG A 680 25.40 27.05 16.66
CA ARG A 680 25.73 28.21 15.81
C ARG A 680 25.01 29.51 16.18
N GLY A 681 23.95 29.46 16.99
CA GLY A 681 23.19 30.66 17.41
C GLY A 681 23.99 31.57 18.35
N GLU A 682 24.88 31.00 19.16
CA GLU A 682 25.70 31.74 20.13
C GLU A 682 27.06 32.19 19.57
N ALA A 683 27.55 31.54 18.51
CA ALA A 683 28.85 31.84 17.91
C ALA A 683 28.95 33.23 17.25
N GLN A 684 27.84 33.94 17.08
CA GLN A 684 27.82 35.33 16.61
C GLN A 684 27.75 36.38 17.73
N ARG A 685 27.70 35.99 19.02
CA ARG A 685 27.57 36.94 20.14
C ARG A 685 28.73 36.98 21.13
N THR A 686 29.72 36.10 21.02
CA THR A 686 30.88 36.11 21.93
C THR A 686 32.17 35.83 21.17
N GLU A 687 32.87 36.90 20.79
CA GLU A 687 34.28 36.83 20.39
C GLU A 687 35.14 36.46 21.59
N GLN A 688 35.32 35.17 21.88
CA GLN A 688 36.50 34.67 22.57
C GLN A 688 36.95 33.33 21.98
N PRO A 689 38.25 33.15 21.67
CA PRO A 689 38.77 31.95 21.04
C PRO A 689 38.96 30.84 22.08
N SER A 690 38.02 29.91 22.19
CA SER A 690 38.25 28.63 22.86
C SER A 690 38.70 27.57 21.84
N GLN A 691 39.56 26.65 22.31
CA GLN A 691 40.33 25.70 21.51
C GLN A 691 39.46 24.83 20.57
N PRO A 692 39.98 24.44 19.39
CA PRO A 692 39.24 23.60 18.45
C PRO A 692 39.10 22.18 19.00
N VAL A 693 37.90 21.83 19.47
CA VAL A 693 37.52 20.44 19.72
C VAL A 693 37.44 19.74 18.35
N PRO A 694 38.05 18.55 18.15
CA PRO A 694 37.93 17.83 16.89
C PRO A 694 36.47 17.41 16.70
N ARG A 695 35.78 18.01 15.73
CA ARG A 695 34.42 17.63 15.35
C ARG A 695 34.48 16.36 14.49
N GLU A 696 33.51 15.47 14.66
CA GLU A 696 33.40 14.30 13.80
C GLU A 696 33.00 14.74 12.38
N LYS A 697 33.52 14.06 11.33
CA LYS A 697 33.22 14.37 9.91
C LYS A 697 31.71 14.47 9.63
N SER A 698 30.90 13.67 10.31
CA SER A 698 29.44 13.67 10.24
C SER A 698 28.80 14.98 10.72
N GLN A 699 29.40 15.66 11.69
CA GLN A 699 28.93 16.97 12.18
C GLN A 699 29.26 18.09 11.20
N GLU A 700 30.46 18.07 10.61
CA GLU A 700 30.86 19.07 9.61
C GLU A 700 29.98 19.01 8.35
N ASP A 701 29.66 17.80 7.88
CA ASP A 701 28.79 17.58 6.73
C ASP A 701 27.32 17.99 7.01
N ALA A 702 26.84 17.81 8.25
CA ALA A 702 25.50 18.24 8.66
C ALA A 702 25.40 19.78 8.79
N ASP A 703 26.41 20.42 9.38
CA ASP A 703 26.52 21.88 9.51
C ASP A 703 26.57 22.57 8.13
N PHE A 704 27.31 21.96 7.18
CA PHE A 704 27.40 22.46 5.80
C PHE A 704 26.06 22.40 5.06
N ASN A 705 25.30 21.32 5.22
CA ASN A 705 23.98 21.19 4.59
C ASN A 705 22.96 22.14 5.19
N ARG A 706 23.00 22.40 6.50
CA ARG A 706 22.11 23.40 7.13
C ARG A 706 22.34 24.82 6.61
N ALA A 707 23.58 25.17 6.30
CA ALA A 707 23.89 26.46 5.68
C ALA A 707 23.30 26.60 4.27
N ARG A 708 23.02 25.49 3.58
CA ARG A 708 22.37 25.45 2.26
C ARG A 708 20.85 25.36 2.33
N PHE A 709 20.31 24.74 3.38
CA PHE A 709 18.87 24.51 3.59
C PHE A 709 18.37 25.07 4.93
N PRO A 710 18.37 26.41 5.14
CA PRO A 710 18.01 27.00 6.42
C PRO A 710 16.54 26.81 6.80
N ASP A 711 15.63 26.81 5.83
CA ASP A 711 14.18 26.75 6.06
C ASP A 711 13.73 25.28 6.14
N SER A 712 14.18 24.46 5.17
CA SER A 712 13.87 23.03 5.08
C SER A 712 14.50 22.21 6.22
N LEU A 713 15.61 22.67 6.81
CA LEU A 713 16.26 22.07 7.98
C LEU A 713 16.17 22.96 9.23
N SER A 714 15.15 23.80 9.31
CA SER A 714 14.80 24.47 10.56
C SER A 714 14.55 23.43 11.67
N PRO A 715 14.88 23.73 12.95
CA PRO A 715 14.74 22.77 14.03
C PRO A 715 13.34 22.15 14.09
N ASP A 716 12.30 22.98 13.95
CA ASP A 716 10.91 22.54 14.07
C ASP A 716 10.51 21.62 12.91
N MET A 717 10.91 21.96 11.68
CA MET A 717 10.69 21.13 10.49
C MET A 717 11.39 19.78 10.61
N LEU A 718 12.66 19.79 11.03
CA LEU A 718 13.45 18.57 11.14
C LEU A 718 12.96 17.67 12.28
N PHE A 719 12.66 18.23 13.45
CA PHE A 719 12.14 17.45 14.59
C PHE A 719 10.77 16.83 14.27
N ALA A 720 9.87 17.55 13.61
CA ALA A 720 8.58 17.02 13.18
C ALA A 720 8.74 15.80 12.26
N HIS A 721 9.60 15.92 11.24
CA HIS A 721 9.88 14.82 10.31
C HIS A 721 10.63 13.66 10.99
N CYS A 722 11.54 13.93 11.93
CA CYS A 722 12.18 12.90 12.75
C CYS A 722 11.16 12.12 13.59
N CYS A 723 10.31 12.80 14.37
CA CYS A 723 9.29 12.17 15.19
C CYS A 723 8.37 11.27 14.34
N TRP A 724 7.94 11.75 13.18
CA TRP A 724 7.13 10.96 12.26
C TRP A 724 7.87 9.71 11.75
N GLU A 725 9.13 9.84 11.32
CA GLU A 725 9.94 8.72 10.85
C GLU A 725 10.16 7.67 11.94
N TYR A 726 10.44 8.07 13.18
CA TYR A 726 10.58 7.12 14.31
C TYR A 726 9.31 6.28 14.51
N VAL A 727 8.13 6.91 14.45
CA VAL A 727 6.84 6.19 14.60
C VAL A 727 6.56 5.28 13.40
N VAL A 728 6.90 5.71 12.19
CA VAL A 728 6.78 4.89 10.97
C VAL A 728 7.66 3.64 11.06
N GLN A 729 8.90 3.78 11.55
CA GLN A 729 9.81 2.65 11.73
C GLN A 729 9.37 1.72 12.85
N TRP A 730 8.91 2.26 13.98
CA TRP A 730 8.28 1.46 15.04
C TRP A 730 7.07 0.66 14.53
N ASN A 731 6.21 1.25 13.71
CA ASN A 731 5.05 0.54 13.21
C ASN A 731 5.44 -0.68 12.33
N LYS A 732 6.63 -0.64 11.70
CA LYS A 732 7.23 -1.79 10.98
C LYS A 732 7.84 -2.81 11.92
N ASP A 733 8.57 -2.37 12.95
CA ASP A 733 9.16 -3.23 13.99
C ASP A 733 8.80 -2.76 15.41
N PRO A 734 7.69 -3.29 15.98
CA PRO A 734 7.15 -2.83 17.25
C PRO A 734 7.96 -3.23 18.49
N GLU A 735 8.96 -4.10 18.34
CA GLU A 735 9.77 -4.61 19.47
C GLU A 735 10.79 -3.58 19.96
N VAL A 736 11.21 -2.65 19.09
CA VAL A 736 12.25 -1.64 19.36
C VAL A 736 11.63 -0.29 19.72
N TRP A 737 10.54 -0.30 20.49
CA TRP A 737 9.96 0.93 21.04
C TRP A 737 10.76 1.40 22.26
N LEU A 738 11.95 1.97 22.01
CA LEU A 738 12.82 2.49 23.07
C LEU A 738 13.01 4.00 22.88
N GLN A 739 12.41 4.76 23.78
CA GLN A 739 12.84 6.10 24.24
C GLN A 739 12.97 7.21 23.18
N THR A 740 11.98 7.39 22.29
CA THR A 740 11.98 8.51 21.32
C THR A 740 11.07 9.68 21.71
N VAL A 741 10.18 9.51 22.69
CA VAL A 741 9.33 10.59 23.23
C VAL A 741 10.03 11.56 24.19
N PRO A 742 11.14 11.23 24.91
CA PRO A 742 11.78 12.19 25.82
C PRO A 742 12.38 13.42 25.14
N ALA A 743 12.47 13.46 23.81
CA ALA A 743 12.97 14.59 23.04
C ALA A 743 12.22 15.91 23.30
N HIS A 744 11.06 15.89 23.98
CA HIS A 744 10.22 17.06 24.19
C HIS A 744 10.24 17.61 25.62
N ARG A 745 10.73 16.85 26.62
CA ARG A 745 10.71 17.33 28.03
C ARG A 745 11.77 18.39 28.35
N HIS A 746 12.78 18.58 27.50
CA HIS A 746 13.82 19.60 27.69
C HIS A 746 13.74 20.77 26.70
N SER A 747 12.62 20.95 25.99
CA SER A 747 12.40 22.18 25.22
C SER A 747 12.14 23.35 26.17
N HIS A 748 12.94 24.41 26.06
CA HIS A 748 12.74 25.64 26.81
C HIS A 748 11.33 26.22 26.51
N PRO A 749 10.74 26.99 27.44
CA PRO A 749 9.43 27.64 27.27
C PRO A 749 9.42 28.80 26.24
N TYR A 750 10.34 28.85 25.28
CA TYR A 750 10.55 29.98 24.37
C TYR A 750 10.51 29.66 22.87
N THR A 751 10.06 28.48 22.46
CA THR A 751 9.76 28.21 21.05
C THR A 751 8.28 28.46 20.76
N SER A 752 7.99 29.32 19.78
CA SER A 752 6.68 29.81 19.35
C SER A 752 5.76 28.75 18.71
N ILE A 753 5.85 27.48 19.13
CA ILE A 753 5.49 26.30 18.31
C ILE A 753 4.78 25.17 19.12
N ASN A 754 4.21 25.48 20.29
CA ASN A 754 3.38 24.51 21.05
C ASN A 754 2.26 23.87 20.19
N ILE A 755 1.71 24.61 19.23
CA ILE A 755 0.69 24.15 18.28
C ILE A 755 1.18 22.98 17.43
N SER A 756 2.44 22.97 16.96
CA SER A 756 2.90 21.88 16.08
C SER A 756 3.07 20.55 16.82
N VAL A 757 3.52 20.59 18.09
CA VAL A 757 3.76 19.38 18.89
C VAL A 757 2.43 18.71 19.22
N GLU A 758 1.42 19.50 19.59
CA GLU A 758 0.06 19.01 19.79
C GLU A 758 -0.48 18.34 18.52
N CYS A 759 -0.41 19.03 17.39
CA CYS A 759 -0.94 18.55 16.14
C CYS A 759 -0.22 17.29 15.62
N ILE A 760 1.11 17.24 15.70
CA ILE A 760 1.90 16.05 15.31
C ILE A 760 1.58 14.87 16.21
N SER A 761 1.51 15.09 17.53
CA SER A 761 1.16 14.06 18.51
C SER A 761 -0.26 13.51 18.28
N SER A 762 -1.21 14.37 17.94
CA SER A 762 -2.57 13.99 17.54
C SER A 762 -2.58 13.17 16.24
N MET A 763 -1.80 13.59 15.23
CA MET A 763 -1.64 12.83 14.00
C MET A 763 -1.04 11.44 14.25
N MET A 764 0.00 11.34 15.08
CA MET A 764 0.61 10.07 15.49
C MET A 764 -0.39 9.16 16.19
N TRP A 765 -1.18 9.72 17.11
CA TRP A 765 -2.23 8.99 17.83
C TRP A 765 -3.23 8.36 16.86
N ASN A 766 -3.83 9.17 15.99
CA ASN A 766 -4.89 8.74 15.07
C ASN A 766 -4.37 7.81 13.97
N THR A 767 -3.13 7.99 13.51
CA THR A 767 -2.58 7.23 12.37
C THR A 767 -2.05 5.85 12.78
N PHE A 768 -1.28 5.77 13.86
CA PHE A 768 -0.52 4.56 14.21
C PHE A 768 -0.90 3.97 15.57
N ILE A 769 -1.05 4.80 16.60
CA ILE A 769 -1.06 4.36 18.00
C ILE A 769 -2.44 3.80 18.41
N VAL A 770 -3.54 4.48 18.05
CA VAL A 770 -4.89 4.16 18.52
C VAL A 770 -5.31 2.72 18.19
N LYS A 771 -4.86 2.17 17.05
CA LYS A 771 -5.17 0.80 16.64
C LYS A 771 -4.54 -0.23 17.58
N ARG A 772 -3.25 -0.08 17.88
CA ARG A 772 -2.54 -0.99 18.80
C ARG A 772 -2.97 -0.77 20.25
N PHE A 773 -3.23 0.47 20.64
CA PHE A 773 -3.78 0.81 21.95
C PHE A 773 -5.17 0.20 22.19
N SER A 774 -6.07 0.27 21.20
CA SER A 774 -7.39 -0.38 21.29
C SER A 774 -7.29 -1.91 21.36
N ALA A 775 -6.40 -2.52 20.56
CA ALA A 775 -6.14 -3.95 20.62
C ALA A 775 -5.63 -4.39 22.00
N ALA A 776 -4.72 -3.61 22.60
CA ALA A 776 -4.23 -3.82 23.95
C ALA A 776 -5.37 -3.77 24.99
N ALA A 777 -6.21 -2.73 24.92
CA ALA A 777 -7.35 -2.58 25.82
C ALA A 777 -8.35 -3.74 25.71
N PHE A 778 -8.72 -4.14 24.49
CA PHE A 778 -9.64 -5.26 24.27
C PHE A 778 -9.06 -6.62 24.66
N LEU A 779 -7.75 -6.83 24.46
CA LEU A 779 -7.07 -8.04 24.92
C LEU A 779 -7.14 -8.15 26.44
N MET A 780 -6.82 -7.07 27.16
CA MET A 780 -6.87 -7.05 28.62
C MET A 780 -8.31 -7.19 29.15
N GLU A 781 -9.30 -6.57 28.51
CA GLU A 781 -10.71 -6.74 28.84
C GLU A 781 -11.18 -8.19 28.69
N LYS A 782 -10.74 -8.87 27.63
CA LYS A 782 -11.09 -10.27 27.37
C LYS A 782 -10.41 -11.23 28.35
N VAL A 783 -9.14 -10.99 28.65
CA VAL A 783 -8.31 -11.87 29.49
C VAL A 783 -8.57 -11.65 30.98
N GLY A 784 -8.93 -10.43 31.39
CA GLY A 784 -9.20 -10.07 32.78
C GLY A 784 -7.96 -10.04 33.69
N LYS A 785 -6.76 -10.07 33.10
CA LYS A 785 -5.45 -9.98 33.76
C LYS A 785 -4.40 -9.54 32.73
N ALA A 786 -3.21 -9.17 33.19
CA ALA A 786 -2.10 -8.85 32.29
C ALA A 786 -1.80 -10.04 31.33
N PRO A 787 -1.89 -9.83 30.01
CA PRO A 787 -1.60 -10.86 29.01
C PRO A 787 -0.12 -11.24 28.98
N LYS A 788 0.15 -12.52 28.67
CA LYS A 788 1.52 -13.05 28.51
C LYS A 788 1.99 -12.90 27.05
N ASP A 789 3.31 -12.85 26.83
CA ASP A 789 3.98 -12.64 25.53
C ASP A 789 3.26 -13.25 24.31
N ARG A 790 2.92 -14.55 24.34
CA ARG A 790 2.25 -15.23 23.21
C ARG A 790 0.93 -14.57 22.79
N LEU A 791 0.14 -14.09 23.75
CA LEU A 791 -1.13 -13.42 23.48
C LEU A 791 -0.90 -11.99 22.96
N CYS A 792 0.07 -11.28 23.53
CA CYS A 792 0.46 -9.93 23.10
C CYS A 792 0.93 -9.94 21.64
N ARG A 793 1.80 -10.87 21.26
CA ARG A 793 2.28 -11.01 19.87
C ARG A 793 1.16 -11.36 18.89
N ARG A 794 0.19 -12.16 19.30
CA ARG A 794 -0.93 -12.58 18.43
C ARG A 794 -1.94 -11.45 18.20
N ASP A 795 -2.36 -10.76 19.26
CA ASP A 795 -3.50 -9.85 19.20
C ASP A 795 -3.09 -8.37 19.08
N VAL A 796 -1.92 -7.97 19.60
CA VAL A 796 -1.37 -6.59 19.55
C VAL A 796 -0.20 -6.46 18.58
N GLY A 797 0.51 -7.56 18.31
CA GLY A 797 1.65 -7.59 17.39
C GLY A 797 2.98 -7.12 17.99
N MET A 798 3.13 -7.22 19.31
CA MET A 798 4.38 -6.94 20.05
C MET A 798 4.47 -7.85 21.30
N GLY A 799 5.68 -8.09 21.82
CA GLY A 799 5.89 -8.83 23.08
C GLY A 799 5.28 -8.15 24.31
N ASP A 800 5.23 -8.86 25.44
CA ASP A 800 4.63 -8.32 26.69
C ASP A 800 5.45 -7.18 27.31
N GLY A 801 6.79 -7.30 27.38
CA GLY A 801 7.65 -6.21 27.83
C GLY A 801 7.57 -4.96 26.94
N ALA A 802 7.50 -5.16 25.62
CA ALA A 802 7.29 -4.08 24.65
C ALA A 802 5.91 -3.44 24.81
N MET A 803 4.87 -4.24 25.08
CA MET A 803 3.52 -3.76 25.35
C MET A 803 3.43 -2.90 26.61
N THR A 804 4.13 -3.27 27.69
CA THR A 804 4.21 -2.44 28.91
C THR A 804 4.85 -1.09 28.61
N SER A 805 6.00 -1.08 27.92
CA SER A 805 6.71 0.14 27.53
C SER A 805 5.88 1.02 26.59
N PHE A 806 5.19 0.42 25.62
CA PHE A 806 4.28 1.09 24.71
C PHE A 806 3.12 1.78 25.44
N LEU A 807 2.49 1.11 26.41
CA LEU A 807 1.41 1.70 27.21
C LEU A 807 1.92 2.87 28.07
N GLY A 808 3.14 2.76 28.62
CA GLY A 808 3.80 3.85 29.33
C GLY A 808 4.00 5.08 28.42
N SER A 809 4.53 4.90 27.22
CA SER A 809 4.66 6.00 26.25
C SER A 809 3.33 6.55 25.75
N CYS A 810 2.26 5.75 25.71
CA CYS A 810 0.92 6.26 25.42
C CYS A 810 0.45 7.23 26.51
N VAL A 811 0.77 6.97 27.78
CA VAL A 811 0.48 7.89 28.89
C VAL A 811 1.26 9.20 28.69
N GLU A 812 2.56 9.12 28.45
CA GLU A 812 3.41 10.30 28.21
C GLU A 812 2.91 11.15 27.03
N LEU A 813 2.57 10.52 25.90
CA LEU A 813 2.06 11.22 24.72
C LEU A 813 0.73 11.93 25.00
N LEU A 814 -0.19 11.27 25.72
CA LEU A 814 -1.48 11.87 26.07
C LEU A 814 -1.33 12.98 27.11
N GLN A 815 -0.35 12.90 28.02
CA GLN A 815 0.00 13.99 28.92
C GLN A 815 0.55 15.20 28.17
N ILE A 816 1.44 14.99 27.18
CA ILE A 816 1.93 16.06 26.30
C ILE A 816 0.77 16.76 25.59
N LEU A 817 -0.20 16.00 25.08
CA LEU A 817 -1.41 16.56 24.45
C LEU A 817 -2.27 17.38 25.42
N MET A 818 -2.33 16.99 26.70
CA MET A 818 -3.06 17.74 27.73
C MET A 818 -2.32 19.02 28.15
N GLU A 819 -0.99 18.99 28.21
CA GLU A 819 -0.16 20.15 28.57
C GLU A 819 -0.17 21.22 27.45
N ALA A 820 -0.17 20.80 26.18
CA ALA A 820 -0.13 21.72 25.04
C ALA A 820 -1.40 22.60 24.90
N ASP A 821 -2.59 22.04 25.21
CA ASP A 821 -3.87 22.78 25.18
C ASP A 821 -3.95 23.89 26.24
N SER A 822 -3.16 23.78 27.32
CA SER A 822 -3.15 24.79 28.41
C SER A 822 -2.43 26.10 28.06
N GLY A 823 -1.70 26.14 26.93
CA GLY A 823 -0.82 27.23 26.53
C GLY A 823 -1.29 28.09 25.35
N ILE A 824 -2.57 28.06 24.98
CA ILE A 824 -3.11 28.78 23.81
C ILE A 824 -3.18 30.29 24.09
N GLU A 825 -2.07 31.00 23.92
CA GLU A 825 -2.13 32.35 23.35
C GLU A 825 -2.33 32.20 21.84
N GLU A 826 -3.24 32.97 21.23
CA GLU A 826 -3.50 32.99 19.79
C GLU A 826 -2.25 33.44 19.02
N VAL A 827 -1.29 32.54 18.83
CA VAL A 827 -0.11 32.76 17.99
C VAL A 827 -0.54 32.54 16.54
N THR A 828 -0.34 33.55 15.69
CA THR A 828 -0.53 33.42 14.24
C THR A 828 0.31 32.26 13.71
N PRO A 829 -0.24 31.36 12.87
CA PRO A 829 0.50 30.21 12.37
C PRO A 829 1.76 30.69 11.63
N PRO A 830 2.93 30.09 11.90
CA PRO A 830 4.19 30.52 11.28
C PRO A 830 4.14 30.34 9.76
N GLU A 831 4.63 31.33 9.02
CA GLU A 831 4.78 31.20 7.57
C GLU A 831 5.90 30.20 7.25
N LEU A 832 5.53 29.07 6.66
CA LEU A 832 6.48 28.05 6.22
C LEU A 832 7.19 28.53 4.94
N CYS A 833 8.43 28.98 5.10
CA CYS A 833 9.30 29.40 4.01
C CYS A 833 9.95 28.18 3.33
N VAL A 834 10.36 28.36 2.08
CA VAL A 834 11.17 27.39 1.31
C VAL A 834 12.30 28.19 0.69
N GLU A 835 13.47 27.57 0.57
CA GLU A 835 14.60 28.20 -0.08
C GLU A 835 14.24 28.67 -1.50
N GLU A 836 14.68 29.88 -1.88
CA GLU A 836 14.33 30.54 -3.15
C GLU A 836 14.51 29.63 -4.39
N VAL A 837 15.60 28.85 -4.39
CA VAL A 837 15.98 27.90 -5.45
C VAL A 837 14.99 26.71 -5.57
N TRP A 838 14.24 26.43 -4.51
CA TRP A 838 13.30 25.31 -4.37
C TRP A 838 11.83 25.76 -4.35
N GLY A 839 11.54 27.04 -4.59
CA GLY A 839 10.18 27.60 -4.57
C GLY A 839 9.20 26.98 -5.59
N GLY A 840 9.69 26.26 -6.60
CA GLY A 840 8.90 25.49 -7.57
C GLY A 840 8.61 24.04 -7.17
N ALA A 841 8.87 23.64 -5.91
CA ALA A 841 8.57 22.30 -5.43
C ALA A 841 7.05 22.07 -5.31
N GLU A 842 6.50 21.28 -6.22
CA GLU A 842 5.10 20.86 -6.23
C GLU A 842 5.03 19.38 -5.81
N GLY A 843 4.56 19.14 -4.59
CA GLY A 843 4.48 17.80 -4.01
C GLY A 843 3.49 17.72 -2.86
N PRO A 844 3.45 16.59 -2.13
CA PRO A 844 2.57 16.45 -0.97
C PRO A 844 2.92 17.50 0.10
N ALA A 845 1.93 17.91 0.87
CA ALA A 845 2.13 18.76 2.04
C ALA A 845 3.12 18.08 3.00
N SER A 846 4.02 18.90 3.56
CA SER A 846 4.97 18.48 4.60
C SER A 846 4.23 18.06 5.88
N ILE A 847 4.93 17.35 6.76
CA ILE A 847 4.34 16.93 8.04
C ILE A 847 3.94 18.13 8.88
N VAL A 848 4.70 19.23 8.81
CA VAL A 848 4.39 20.48 9.53
C VAL A 848 3.18 21.19 8.94
N GLU A 849 3.02 21.22 7.61
CA GLU A 849 1.80 21.75 6.97
C GLU A 849 0.57 20.95 7.38
N LEU A 850 0.65 19.62 7.34
CA LEU A 850 -0.43 18.73 7.77
C LEU A 850 -0.75 18.89 9.26
N ALA A 851 0.26 19.21 10.09
CA ALA A 851 0.08 19.49 11.49
C ALA A 851 -0.66 20.81 11.70
N LEU A 852 -0.27 21.89 11.01
CA LEU A 852 -0.95 23.19 11.10
C LEU A 852 -2.41 23.15 10.62
N GLU A 853 -2.75 22.20 9.74
CA GLU A 853 -4.14 21.97 9.29
C GLU A 853 -5.01 21.20 10.31
N GLN A 854 -4.41 20.62 11.37
CA GLN A 854 -5.18 19.86 12.35
C GLN A 854 -6.12 20.77 13.16
N ARG A 855 -7.28 20.23 13.51
CA ARG A 855 -8.25 20.90 14.39
C ARG A 855 -7.85 20.71 15.85
N GLY A 856 -8.16 21.71 16.69
CA GLY A 856 -7.93 21.66 18.13
C GLY A 856 -8.55 20.44 18.79
N ILE A 857 -7.87 19.92 19.81
CA ILE A 857 -8.24 18.67 20.46
C ILE A 857 -9.32 18.89 21.53
N HIS A 858 -10.18 17.90 21.76
CA HIS A 858 -11.16 17.96 22.85
C HIS A 858 -10.54 17.47 24.16
N TYR A 859 -10.02 18.38 24.98
CA TYR A 859 -9.31 18.09 26.24
C TYR A 859 -9.96 17.01 27.13
N PRO A 860 -11.28 17.03 27.44
CA PRO A 860 -11.90 16.00 28.27
C PRO A 860 -11.80 14.59 27.68
N LEU A 861 -11.77 14.47 26.35
CA LEU A 861 -11.63 13.18 25.67
C LEU A 861 -10.18 12.66 25.76
N VAL A 862 -9.18 13.55 25.67
CA VAL A 862 -7.76 13.19 25.88
C VAL A 862 -7.53 12.75 27.30
N GLN A 863 -8.02 13.51 28.28
CA GLN A 863 -7.93 13.15 29.70
C GLN A 863 -8.54 11.77 29.97
N HIS A 864 -9.68 11.46 29.35
CA HIS A 864 -10.32 10.16 29.47
C HIS A 864 -9.49 9.02 28.85
N HIS A 865 -8.86 9.24 27.69
CA HIS A 865 -7.92 8.27 27.11
C HIS A 865 -6.65 8.12 27.96
N CYS A 866 -6.14 9.22 28.53
CA CYS A 866 -4.97 9.21 29.41
C CYS A 866 -5.26 8.39 30.67
N LEU A 867 -6.45 8.53 31.24
CA LEU A 867 -6.93 7.72 32.35
C LEU A 867 -6.92 6.23 31.97
N LEU A 868 -7.52 5.83 30.85
CA LEU A 868 -7.50 4.43 30.41
C LEU A 868 -6.06 3.93 30.16
N ALA A 869 -5.20 4.72 29.52
CA ALA A 869 -3.81 4.36 29.25
C ALA A 869 -3.04 4.11 30.55
N THR A 870 -3.26 4.95 31.57
CA THR A 870 -2.64 4.82 32.89
C THR A 870 -3.13 3.56 33.61
N LEU A 871 -4.43 3.24 33.52
CA LEU A 871 -4.99 2.00 34.09
C LEU A 871 -4.45 0.74 33.40
N LEU A 872 -4.25 0.78 32.09
CA LEU A 872 -3.66 -0.33 31.33
C LEU A 872 -2.17 -0.51 31.67
N HIS A 873 -1.42 0.60 31.72
CA HIS A 873 0.00 0.61 32.06
C HIS A 873 0.26 0.09 33.48
N THR A 874 -0.50 0.57 34.48
CA THR A 874 -0.41 0.08 35.87
C THR A 874 -0.77 -1.41 35.98
N ALA A 875 -1.83 -1.85 35.30
CA ALA A 875 -2.24 -3.24 35.32
C ALA A 875 -1.21 -4.19 34.68
N MET A 876 -0.52 -3.76 33.62
CA MET A 876 0.61 -4.50 33.04
C MET A 876 1.83 -4.51 33.94
N THR A 877 2.21 -3.34 34.48
CA THR A 877 3.41 -3.16 35.32
C THR A 877 3.36 -4.01 36.58
N PHE A 878 2.22 -4.00 37.30
CA PHE A 878 2.05 -4.78 38.53
C PHE A 878 1.35 -6.14 38.31
N ASN A 879 1.16 -6.57 37.05
CA ASN A 879 0.53 -7.85 36.69
C ASN A 879 -0.84 -8.08 37.36
N LEU A 880 -1.69 -7.04 37.35
CA LEU A 880 -2.96 -7.02 38.07
C LEU A 880 -4.06 -7.78 37.34
N ARG A 881 -5.03 -8.30 38.10
CA ARG A 881 -6.28 -8.87 37.57
C ARG A 881 -7.34 -7.79 37.49
N VAL A 882 -7.66 -7.36 36.28
CA VAL A 882 -8.68 -6.34 36.02
C VAL A 882 -9.25 -6.49 34.62
N LYS A 883 -10.49 -6.07 34.46
CA LYS A 883 -11.12 -5.75 33.16
C LYS A 883 -11.12 -4.23 33.01
N PRO A 884 -10.16 -3.63 32.29
CA PRO A 884 -9.93 -2.18 32.33
C PRO A 884 -11.15 -1.37 31.87
N LEU A 885 -11.87 -1.84 30.85
CA LEU A 885 -13.04 -1.13 30.34
C LEU A 885 -14.19 -1.21 31.34
N SER A 886 -14.30 -2.27 32.16
CA SER A 886 -15.37 -2.39 33.17
C SER A 886 -15.29 -1.34 34.28
N LEU A 887 -14.16 -0.64 34.43
CA LEU A 887 -14.01 0.50 35.36
C LEU A 887 -14.73 1.77 34.86
N PHE A 888 -15.30 1.75 33.66
CA PHE A 888 -16.02 2.86 33.05
C PHE A 888 -17.50 2.55 32.88
N ASP A 889 -18.31 3.60 32.93
CA ASP A 889 -19.75 3.55 32.66
C ASP A 889 -20.02 3.35 31.15
N SER A 890 -21.29 3.21 30.78
CA SER A 890 -21.66 2.99 29.37
C SER A 890 -21.30 4.17 28.47
N LYS A 891 -21.43 5.41 28.95
CA LYS A 891 -21.08 6.62 28.20
C LYS A 891 -19.57 6.72 28.00
N GLY A 892 -18.78 6.56 29.07
CA GLY A 892 -17.32 6.56 29.01
C GLY A 892 -16.77 5.46 28.10
N LYS A 893 -17.35 4.25 28.13
CA LYS A 893 -16.99 3.17 27.19
C LYS A 893 -17.23 3.55 25.73
N SER A 894 -18.32 4.23 25.44
CA SER A 894 -18.70 4.60 24.06
C SER A 894 -17.85 5.73 23.46
N ALA A 895 -17.13 6.47 24.31
CA ALA A 895 -16.27 7.58 23.92
C ALA A 895 -14.85 7.14 23.51
N PHE A 896 -14.37 5.99 23.98
CA PHE A 896 -13.03 5.50 23.66
C PHE A 896 -12.82 5.20 22.18
N PHE A 897 -11.58 5.38 21.72
CA PHE A 897 -11.08 5.07 20.39
C PHE A 897 -11.74 5.85 19.24
N ARG A 898 -12.48 6.93 19.58
CA ARG A 898 -12.92 7.95 18.62
C ARG A 898 -11.80 8.94 18.36
N GLU A 899 -11.93 9.73 17.30
CA GLU A 899 -10.99 10.81 16.99
C GLU A 899 -10.94 11.81 18.15
N LEU A 900 -9.72 12.22 18.54
CA LEU A 900 -9.49 13.10 19.70
C LEU A 900 -10.12 14.50 19.55
N VAL A 901 -10.42 14.91 18.33
CA VAL A 901 -11.12 16.17 18.00
C VAL A 901 -12.64 16.06 18.23
N SER A 902 -13.18 14.85 18.34
CA SER A 902 -14.62 14.66 18.44
C SER A 902 -15.17 15.09 19.80
N ILE A 903 -16.15 16.00 19.79
CA ILE A 903 -16.86 16.41 21.00
C ILE A 903 -17.75 15.23 21.45
N GLN A 904 -17.50 14.73 22.66
CA GLN A 904 -18.26 13.63 23.27
C GLN A 904 -18.94 14.09 24.56
N LEU A 905 -20.13 13.54 24.82
CA LEU A 905 -20.82 13.77 26.08
C LEU A 905 -20.16 12.91 27.16
N MET A 906 -19.35 13.54 28.00
CA MET A 906 -18.62 12.86 29.07
C MET A 906 -19.56 12.54 30.25
N PRO A 907 -19.24 11.52 31.07
CA PRO A 907 -20.01 11.21 32.27
C PRO A 907 -19.90 12.37 33.27
N SER A 908 -21.02 13.05 33.54
CA SER A 908 -21.12 14.10 34.56
C SER A 908 -22.31 13.76 35.48
N GLY A 909 -22.03 13.33 36.70
CA GLY A 909 -23.04 12.98 37.70
C GLY A 909 -22.53 11.96 38.73
N ASP A 910 -23.37 11.68 39.73
CA ASP A 910 -23.09 10.65 40.75
C ASP A 910 -23.02 9.26 40.10
N MET A 911 -21.92 8.56 40.36
CA MET A 911 -21.65 7.23 39.80
C MET A 911 -22.30 6.13 40.63
N ASP A 912 -22.65 5.02 39.95
CA ASP A 912 -23.16 3.82 40.61
C ASP A 912 -22.19 3.36 41.72
N PRO A 913 -22.66 3.20 42.98
CA PRO A 913 -21.81 2.75 44.09
C PRO A 913 -21.10 1.41 43.82
N GLY A 914 -21.71 0.53 43.02
CA GLY A 914 -21.09 -0.74 42.60
C GLY A 914 -19.85 -0.51 41.72
N LEU A 915 -19.93 0.46 40.80
CA LEU A 915 -18.81 0.84 39.93
C LEU A 915 -17.69 1.53 40.72
N VAL A 916 -18.02 2.41 41.67
CA VAL A 916 -17.05 3.07 42.55
C VAL A 916 -16.32 2.02 43.40
N SER A 917 -17.03 1.01 43.91
CA SER A 917 -16.43 -0.09 44.66
C SER A 917 -15.43 -0.89 43.82
N LEU A 918 -15.73 -1.15 42.55
CA LEU A 918 -14.83 -1.83 41.62
C LEU A 918 -13.56 -1.01 41.32
N ARG A 919 -13.72 0.31 41.16
CA ARG A 919 -12.59 1.26 40.98
C ARG A 919 -11.71 1.32 42.22
N GLN A 920 -12.33 1.39 43.40
CA GLN A 920 -11.62 1.35 44.67
C GLN A 920 -10.80 0.07 44.78
N GLU A 921 -11.42 -1.10 44.61
CA GLU A 921 -10.72 -2.39 44.69
C GLU A 921 -9.53 -2.46 43.73
N PHE A 922 -9.67 -1.94 42.51
CA PHE A 922 -8.56 -1.86 41.56
C PHE A 922 -7.40 -0.98 42.08
N LEU A 923 -7.67 0.24 42.53
CA LEU A 923 -6.63 1.17 43.02
C LEU A 923 -5.93 0.63 44.28
N LEU A 924 -6.64 -0.04 45.18
CA LEU A 924 -6.03 -0.70 46.34
C LEU A 924 -5.03 -1.79 45.90
N ARG A 925 -5.36 -2.57 44.86
CA ARG A 925 -4.43 -3.57 44.29
C ARG A 925 -3.22 -2.93 43.62
N VAL A 926 -3.35 -1.75 43.02
CA VAL A 926 -2.22 -0.99 42.46
C VAL A 926 -1.24 -0.62 43.57
N LEU A 927 -1.74 -0.03 44.66
CA LEU A 927 -0.91 0.32 45.82
C LEU A 927 -0.23 -0.92 46.41
N THR A 928 -0.97 -2.02 46.61
CA THR A 928 -0.39 -3.29 47.09
C THR A 928 0.68 -3.83 46.14
N GLY A 929 0.48 -3.75 44.82
CA GLY A 929 1.48 -4.15 43.83
C GLY A 929 2.76 -3.32 43.92
N TRP A 930 2.64 -2.00 44.03
CA TRP A 930 3.77 -1.09 44.16
C TRP A 930 4.55 -1.31 45.47
N VAL A 931 3.88 -1.40 46.62
CA VAL A 931 4.57 -1.61 47.91
C VAL A 931 5.35 -2.94 47.91
N LYS A 932 4.83 -4.00 47.28
CA LYS A 932 5.56 -5.26 47.11
C LYS A 932 6.85 -5.11 46.30
N THR A 933 6.82 -4.36 45.19
CA THR A 933 8.02 -4.09 44.39
C THR A 933 9.09 -3.32 45.17
N GLN A 934 8.68 -2.41 46.06
CA GLN A 934 9.60 -1.65 46.93
C GLN A 934 10.27 -2.56 47.98
N SER A 935 9.52 -3.50 48.55
CA SER A 935 10.04 -4.49 49.51
C SER A 935 11.09 -5.42 48.88
N GLU A 936 10.83 -5.89 47.66
CA GLU A 936 11.75 -6.75 46.90
C GLU A 936 13.05 -6.00 46.52
N ALA A 937 12.96 -4.72 46.13
CA ALA A 937 14.12 -3.89 45.79
C ALA A 937 15.07 -3.64 46.99
N GLY A 938 14.53 -3.58 48.23
CA GLY A 938 15.32 -3.43 49.45
C GLY A 938 16.30 -4.58 49.71
N THR A 939 16.01 -5.78 49.21
CA THR A 939 16.83 -6.99 49.38
C THR A 939 17.92 -7.19 48.31
N ALA A 940 17.97 -6.36 47.27
CA ALA A 940 18.93 -6.46 46.16
C ALA A 940 20.30 -5.78 46.46
N PRO A 941 21.42 -6.26 45.87
CA PRO A 941 22.75 -5.70 46.07
C PRO A 941 22.87 -4.23 45.61
N ALA A 942 23.74 -3.46 46.27
CA ALA A 942 23.85 -2.00 46.15
C ALA A 942 24.09 -1.45 44.73
N SER A 943 24.63 -2.26 43.80
CA SER A 943 24.85 -1.87 42.40
C SER A 943 23.57 -1.68 41.59
N THR A 944 22.45 -2.28 42.00
CA THR A 944 21.16 -2.19 41.32
C THR A 944 20.28 -1.06 41.88
N ARG A 945 20.72 -0.36 42.93
CA ARG A 945 19.93 0.68 43.62
C ARG A 945 19.95 2.03 42.88
N LEU A 946 21.02 2.34 42.14
CA LEU A 946 21.22 3.66 41.52
C LEU A 946 20.33 3.93 40.30
N ASP A 947 19.82 2.90 39.60
CA ASP A 947 18.96 3.07 38.42
C ASP A 947 17.45 3.11 38.75
N LEU A 948 17.04 2.75 39.97
CA LEU A 948 15.63 2.72 40.41
C LEU A 948 15.18 4.00 41.16
N GLU A 949 16.12 4.79 41.69
CA GLU A 949 15.80 5.92 42.59
C GLU A 949 15.18 7.15 41.88
N SER A 950 15.31 7.30 40.55
CA SER A 950 14.89 8.55 39.88
C SER A 950 13.45 8.58 39.33
N GLY A 951 12.70 7.46 39.34
CA GLY A 951 11.34 7.39 38.77
C GLY A 951 10.24 6.84 39.68
N ASP A 952 10.61 6.10 40.74
CA ASP A 952 9.69 5.22 41.49
C ASP A 952 8.87 5.87 42.62
N GLU A 953 9.16 7.13 42.97
CA GLU A 953 8.40 7.86 44.01
C GLU A 953 7.03 8.38 43.54
N THR A 954 6.71 8.26 42.25
CA THR A 954 5.55 8.92 41.62
C THR A 954 4.25 8.10 41.61
N TRP A 955 4.31 6.79 41.92
CA TRP A 955 3.13 5.90 41.84
C TRP A 955 2.05 6.18 42.89
N PRO A 956 2.36 6.44 44.18
CA PRO A 956 1.34 6.76 45.17
C PRO A 956 0.58 8.05 44.86
N SER A 957 1.29 9.10 44.44
CA SER A 957 0.69 10.37 44.02
C SER A 957 -0.19 10.18 42.78
N LEU A 958 0.31 9.44 41.78
CA LEU A 958 -0.48 9.09 40.60
C LEU A 958 -1.75 8.31 40.96
N CYS A 959 -1.67 7.37 41.91
CA CYS A 959 -2.83 6.61 42.36
C CYS A 959 -3.89 7.47 43.07
N LEU A 960 -3.45 8.50 43.81
CA LEU A 960 -4.35 9.49 44.42
C LEU A 960 -5.02 10.37 43.35
N ASP A 961 -4.25 10.84 42.36
CA ASP A 961 -4.78 11.60 41.22
C ASP A 961 -5.82 10.79 40.45
N LEU A 962 -5.52 9.52 40.17
CA LEU A 962 -6.48 8.58 39.57
C LEU A 962 -7.72 8.38 40.44
N GLY A 963 -7.55 8.32 41.77
CA GLY A 963 -8.63 8.24 42.73
C GLY A 963 -9.61 9.41 42.57
N THR A 964 -9.10 10.64 42.46
CA THR A 964 -9.94 11.83 42.25
C THR A 964 -10.70 11.78 40.92
N LEU A 965 -10.04 11.39 39.82
CA LEU A 965 -10.66 11.25 38.49
C LEU A 965 -11.71 10.13 38.44
N LEU A 966 -11.52 9.08 39.24
CA LEU A 966 -12.44 7.92 39.32
C LEU A 966 -13.53 8.07 40.38
N GLN A 967 -13.57 9.19 41.10
CA GLN A 967 -14.49 9.47 42.22
C GLN A 967 -14.35 8.48 43.39
N VAL A 968 -13.13 7.99 43.65
CA VAL A 968 -12.80 7.19 44.83
C VAL A 968 -12.30 8.11 45.93
N ASN A 969 -12.77 7.92 47.16
CA ASN A 969 -12.32 8.73 48.29
C ASN A 969 -10.79 8.55 48.50
N PRO A 970 -9.98 9.62 48.39
CA PRO A 970 -8.53 9.54 48.52
C PRO A 970 -8.08 9.07 49.91
N ASP A 971 -8.86 9.33 50.97
CA ASP A 971 -8.53 8.90 52.33
C ASP A 971 -8.50 7.36 52.46
N ILE A 972 -9.40 6.65 51.76
CA ILE A 972 -9.41 5.18 51.74
C ILE A 972 -8.10 4.64 51.14
N LEU A 973 -7.60 5.29 50.09
CA LEU A 973 -6.36 4.92 49.41
C LEU A 973 -5.15 5.18 50.33
N ARG A 974 -5.11 6.33 51.01
CA ARG A 974 -4.05 6.66 51.98
C ARG A 974 -4.00 5.67 53.13
N ARG A 975 -5.15 5.32 53.72
CA ARG A 975 -5.23 4.32 54.81
C ARG A 975 -4.70 2.96 54.38
N HIS A 976 -5.13 2.49 53.20
CA HIS A 976 -4.64 1.23 52.66
C HIS A 976 -3.14 1.23 52.38
N LEU A 977 -2.61 2.33 51.84
CA LEU A 977 -1.17 2.50 51.62
C LEU A 977 -0.38 2.40 52.93
N VAL A 978 -0.84 3.05 54.01
CA VAL A 978 -0.23 2.96 55.34
C VAL A 978 -0.26 1.50 55.84
N CYS A 979 -1.41 0.84 55.78
CA CYS A 979 -1.54 -0.56 56.19
C CYS A 979 -0.61 -1.49 55.39
N GLU A 980 -0.50 -1.34 54.08
CA GLU A 980 0.38 -2.19 53.26
C GLU A 980 1.87 -1.91 53.51
N LEU A 981 2.27 -0.65 53.74
CA LEU A 981 3.65 -0.32 54.10
C LEU A 981 4.05 -0.99 55.42
N TYR A 982 3.17 -0.97 56.43
CA TYR A 982 3.36 -1.79 57.62
C TYR A 982 3.30 -3.29 57.27
N ASN A 983 2.42 -3.76 56.41
CA ASN A 983 2.36 -5.18 56.05
C ASN A 983 3.68 -5.73 55.49
N GLN A 984 4.46 -4.89 54.79
CA GLN A 984 5.78 -5.24 54.23
C GLN A 984 6.97 -4.85 55.14
N GLY A 985 6.75 -4.32 56.34
CA GLY A 985 7.83 -3.94 57.28
C GLY A 985 8.53 -2.59 56.96
N LEU A 986 7.91 -1.73 56.14
CA LEU A 986 8.42 -0.40 55.78
C LEU A 986 7.90 0.69 56.73
N ASP A 987 7.96 0.42 58.04
CA ASP A 987 7.34 1.20 59.11
C ASP A 987 7.70 2.71 59.10
N PRO A 988 8.97 3.13 58.89
CA PRO A 988 9.30 4.56 58.87
C PRO A 988 8.61 5.34 57.75
N ARG A 989 8.39 4.70 56.59
CA ARG A 989 7.68 5.31 55.45
C ARG A 989 6.18 5.33 55.69
N ALA A 990 5.64 4.28 56.35
CA ALA A 990 4.24 4.24 56.76
C ALA A 990 3.90 5.39 57.73
N GLU A 991 4.78 5.68 58.70
CA GLU A 991 4.61 6.79 59.65
C GLU A 991 4.55 8.17 58.97
N GLN A 992 5.30 8.38 57.88
CA GLN A 992 5.26 9.64 57.13
C GLN A 992 3.92 9.83 56.43
N VAL A 993 3.44 8.81 55.72
CA VAL A 993 2.15 8.85 54.99
C VAL A 993 0.96 8.93 55.96
N MET A 994 1.09 8.33 57.14
CA MET A 994 0.06 8.36 58.20
C MET A 994 -0.32 9.77 58.66
N LEU A 995 0.57 10.76 58.51
CA LEU A 995 0.29 12.15 58.84
C LEU A 995 -0.78 12.79 57.93
N GLU A 996 -0.96 12.25 56.72
CA GLU A 996 -1.91 12.76 55.71
C GLU A 996 -3.29 12.07 55.76
N VAL A 997 -3.51 11.15 56.70
CA VAL A 997 -4.79 10.43 56.85
C VAL A 997 -5.80 11.27 57.64
N GLU A 998 -7.03 11.36 57.11
CA GLU A 998 -8.14 12.09 57.74
C GLU A 998 -8.88 11.22 58.76
N ASP A 999 -9.27 10.00 58.38
CA ASP A 999 -10.02 9.07 59.24
C ASP A 999 -9.10 8.18 60.09
N LYS A 1000 -8.68 8.75 61.23
CA LYS A 1000 -7.76 8.11 62.17
C LYS A 1000 -8.38 6.93 62.94
N ASP A 1001 -9.69 6.95 63.18
CA ASP A 1001 -10.38 5.91 63.97
C ASP A 1001 -10.40 4.58 63.22
N VAL A 1002 -10.74 4.61 61.92
CA VAL A 1002 -10.76 3.40 61.09
C VAL A 1002 -9.34 2.92 60.81
N LEU A 1003 -8.39 3.83 60.57
CA LEU A 1003 -6.97 3.46 60.42
C LEU A 1003 -6.45 2.75 61.67
N GLY A 1004 -6.71 3.29 62.87
CA GLY A 1004 -6.29 2.69 64.14
C GLY A 1004 -6.83 1.27 64.31
N SER A 1005 -8.10 1.05 63.95
CA SER A 1005 -8.72 -0.28 63.98
C SER A 1005 -8.06 -1.26 62.98
N GLN A 1006 -7.68 -0.80 61.79
CA GLN A 1006 -7.00 -1.61 60.77
C GLN A 1006 -5.56 -1.96 61.19
N LEU A 1007 -4.81 -1.00 61.74
CA LEU A 1007 -3.46 -1.21 62.26
C LEU A 1007 -3.45 -2.14 63.48
N LEU A 1008 -4.54 -2.17 64.26
CA LEU A 1008 -4.66 -3.07 65.41
C LEU A 1008 -4.62 -4.54 64.98
N VAL A 1009 -5.37 -4.87 63.93
CA VAL A 1009 -5.37 -6.21 63.33
C VAL A 1009 -3.98 -6.59 62.85
N LEU A 1010 -3.30 -5.69 62.11
CA LEU A 1010 -1.96 -5.93 61.58
C LEU A 1010 -0.91 -6.11 62.68
N THR A 1011 -1.02 -5.32 63.75
CA THR A 1011 -0.20 -5.45 64.96
C THR A 1011 -0.41 -6.80 65.63
N GLY A 1012 -1.67 -7.23 65.76
CA GLY A 1012 -2.04 -8.55 66.28
C GLY A 1012 -1.50 -9.69 65.44
N GLN A 1013 -1.54 -9.57 64.11
CA GLN A 1013 -0.97 -10.55 63.17
C GLN A 1013 0.56 -10.66 63.35
N ARG A 1014 1.29 -9.53 63.40
CA ARG A 1014 2.75 -9.51 63.64
C ARG A 1014 3.12 -10.18 64.95
N LEU A 1015 2.38 -9.86 66.02
CA LEU A 1015 2.62 -10.44 67.34
C LEU A 1015 2.27 -11.93 67.39
N SER A 1016 1.17 -12.33 66.76
CA SER A 1016 0.75 -13.74 66.62
C SER A 1016 1.81 -14.56 65.88
N TYR A 1017 2.39 -14.03 64.79
CA TYR A 1017 3.51 -14.67 64.10
C TYR A 1017 4.70 -14.90 65.05
N SER A 1018 5.14 -13.82 65.72
CA SER A 1018 6.30 -13.84 66.61
C SER A 1018 6.14 -14.83 67.77
N LEU A 1019 4.92 -14.94 68.32
CA LEU A 1019 4.61 -15.79 69.48
C LEU A 1019 4.30 -17.25 69.13
N LEU A 1020 3.62 -17.52 68.01
CA LEU A 1020 3.03 -18.83 67.72
C LEU A 1020 3.67 -19.56 66.52
N HIS A 1021 4.36 -18.85 65.62
CA HIS A 1021 4.80 -19.40 64.32
C HIS A 1021 6.32 -19.37 64.06
N THR A 1022 7.12 -18.71 64.89
CA THR A 1022 8.59 -18.71 64.78
C THR A 1022 9.19 -20.06 65.22
N GLN A 1023 10.06 -20.67 64.41
CA GLN A 1023 10.66 -22.01 64.68
C GLN A 1023 11.56 -22.06 65.92
N THR A 1024 12.01 -20.92 66.42
CA THR A 1024 12.70 -20.79 67.71
C THR A 1024 11.69 -20.70 68.84
N GLN A 1025 11.19 -21.85 69.29
CA GLN A 1025 10.41 -21.93 70.54
C GLN A 1025 11.29 -21.51 71.73
N THR A 1026 11.20 -20.26 72.14
CA THR A 1026 11.67 -19.85 73.46
C THR A 1026 10.55 -20.18 74.46
N LYS A 1027 10.85 -21.03 75.47
CA LYS A 1027 9.99 -21.23 76.66
C LYS A 1027 9.31 -19.94 77.18
N PRO A 1028 9.98 -18.77 77.20
CA PRO A 1028 9.34 -17.52 77.62
C PRO A 1028 8.10 -17.10 76.81
N ALA A 1029 8.06 -17.29 75.48
CA ALA A 1029 6.89 -16.91 74.68
C ALA A 1029 5.61 -17.69 75.06
N MET A 1030 5.76 -18.96 75.45
CA MET A 1030 4.67 -19.80 75.94
C MET A 1030 4.26 -19.50 77.39
N GLU A 1031 5.22 -19.12 78.24
CA GLU A 1031 4.94 -18.66 79.61
C GLU A 1031 4.22 -17.30 79.62
N LEU A 1032 4.56 -16.42 78.68
CA LEU A 1032 3.96 -15.11 78.52
C LEU A 1032 2.55 -15.21 77.94
N LEU A 1033 2.31 -16.10 76.96
CA LEU A 1033 0.96 -16.46 76.49
C LEU A 1033 0.02 -16.93 77.61
N ALA A 1034 0.55 -17.57 78.66
CA ALA A 1034 -0.21 -17.98 79.84
C ALA A 1034 -0.48 -16.83 80.83
N ARG A 1035 0.27 -15.73 80.75
CA ARG A 1035 0.11 -14.51 81.56
C ARG A 1035 -0.79 -13.47 80.91
N LEU A 1036 -1.05 -13.57 79.61
CA LEU A 1036 -1.94 -12.65 78.90
C LEU A 1036 -3.42 -12.82 79.33
N PRO A 1037 -4.23 -11.74 79.32
CA PRO A 1037 -5.66 -11.83 79.52
C PRO A 1037 -6.31 -12.88 78.58
N PRO A 1038 -7.28 -13.68 79.05
CA PRO A 1038 -7.90 -14.74 78.22
C PRO A 1038 -8.49 -14.21 76.92
N THR A 1039 -9.03 -13.00 76.94
CA THR A 1039 -9.62 -12.29 75.79
C THR A 1039 -8.58 -11.89 74.74
N LEU A 1040 -7.39 -11.47 75.16
CA LEU A 1040 -6.29 -11.14 74.25
C LEU A 1040 -5.68 -12.42 73.66
N CYS A 1041 -5.52 -13.47 74.47
CA CYS A 1041 -4.99 -14.76 74.02
C CYS A 1041 -5.89 -15.44 72.98
N THR A 1042 -7.22 -15.41 73.15
CA THR A 1042 -8.15 -15.94 72.15
C THR A 1042 -8.16 -15.10 70.88
N TRP A 1043 -8.05 -13.77 71.00
CA TRP A 1043 -7.99 -12.87 69.87
C TRP A 1043 -6.70 -13.06 69.04
N LEU A 1044 -5.53 -13.15 69.69
CA LEU A 1044 -4.25 -13.41 69.01
C LEU A 1044 -4.22 -14.76 68.28
N LYS A 1045 -4.82 -15.80 68.87
CA LYS A 1045 -4.97 -17.12 68.21
C LYS A 1045 -5.93 -17.10 67.02
N ALA A 1046 -6.82 -16.11 66.95
CA ALA A 1046 -7.73 -15.90 65.84
C ALA A 1046 -7.12 -15.03 64.73
N MET A 1047 -6.00 -14.34 64.99
CA MET A 1047 -5.24 -13.62 63.96
C MET A 1047 -4.54 -14.64 63.05
N ASP A 1048 -4.68 -14.48 61.74
CA ASP A 1048 -4.00 -15.29 60.74
C ASP A 1048 -2.71 -14.57 60.27
N PRO A 1049 -1.51 -15.07 60.62
CA PRO A 1049 -0.26 -14.46 60.19
C PRO A 1049 0.09 -14.72 58.73
N SER A 1050 -0.65 -15.60 58.03
CA SER A 1050 -0.39 -15.90 56.61
C SER A 1050 -0.71 -14.73 55.68
N GLU A 1051 -1.44 -13.72 56.17
CA GLU A 1051 -1.74 -12.49 55.43
C GLU A 1051 -0.59 -11.46 55.47
N LEU A 1052 0.43 -11.67 56.32
CA LEU A 1052 1.56 -10.76 56.43
C LEU A 1052 2.50 -10.87 55.23
N GLY A 1053 2.83 -9.72 54.63
CA GLY A 1053 3.80 -9.64 53.53
C GLY A 1053 5.23 -9.92 53.97
N TYR A 1054 5.63 -9.36 55.11
CA TYR A 1054 6.91 -9.62 55.76
C TYR A 1054 6.66 -10.09 57.21
N PRO A 1055 6.63 -11.40 57.47
CA PRO A 1055 6.27 -11.92 58.80
C PRO A 1055 7.35 -11.67 59.88
N SER A 1056 8.63 -11.63 59.50
CA SER A 1056 9.76 -11.52 60.45
C SER A 1056 10.15 -10.09 60.81
N VAL A 1057 9.17 -9.24 61.16
CA VAL A 1057 9.43 -7.86 61.60
C VAL A 1057 10.03 -7.86 63.02
N PRO A 1058 11.09 -7.08 63.31
CA PRO A 1058 11.63 -6.95 64.66
C PRO A 1058 10.58 -6.49 65.69
N LEU A 1059 10.62 -7.06 66.90
CA LEU A 1059 9.71 -6.68 68.00
C LEU A 1059 9.81 -5.19 68.36
N SER A 1060 10.97 -4.55 68.15
CA SER A 1060 11.17 -3.10 68.30
C SER A 1060 10.28 -2.26 67.40
N GLN A 1061 10.07 -2.68 66.15
CA GLN A 1061 9.19 -2.00 65.20
C GLN A 1061 7.71 -2.27 65.53
N THR A 1062 7.38 -3.50 65.95
CA THR A 1062 6.02 -3.83 66.41
C THR A 1062 5.61 -3.03 67.65
N SER A 1063 6.49 -2.85 68.64
CA SER A 1063 6.23 -1.99 69.82
C SER A 1063 6.02 -0.52 69.45
N ARG A 1064 6.83 0.00 68.52
CA ARG A 1064 6.66 1.35 68.00
C ARG A 1064 5.32 1.54 67.30
N LEU A 1065 4.88 0.56 66.50
CA LEU A 1065 3.55 0.56 65.88
C LEU A 1065 2.43 0.58 66.93
N VAL A 1066 2.51 -0.24 67.99
CA VAL A 1066 1.49 -0.27 69.07
C VAL A 1066 1.45 1.07 69.81
N SER A 1067 2.61 1.67 70.07
CA SER A 1067 2.71 2.99 70.71
C SER A 1067 2.02 4.07 69.87
N ARG A 1068 2.27 4.09 68.55
CA ARG A 1068 1.57 5.00 67.61
C ARG A 1068 0.08 4.72 67.52
N LEU A 1069 -0.33 3.46 67.59
CA LEU A 1069 -1.73 3.08 67.53
C LEU A 1069 -2.52 3.61 68.74
N ILE A 1070 -1.92 3.64 69.93
CA ILE A 1070 -2.52 4.25 71.13
C ILE A 1070 -2.64 5.77 71.00
N GLU A 1071 -1.68 6.43 70.35
CA GLU A 1071 -1.75 7.88 70.07
C GLU A 1071 -2.88 8.23 69.08
N ILE A 1072 -3.28 7.29 68.21
CA ILE A 1072 -4.24 7.52 67.13
C ILE A 1072 -5.67 7.13 67.54
N LEU A 1073 -5.85 6.06 68.32
CA LEU A 1073 -7.17 5.61 68.78
C LEU A 1073 -7.68 6.48 69.94
N PRO A 1074 -8.90 7.04 69.84
CA PRO A 1074 -9.52 7.75 70.95
C PRO A 1074 -9.71 6.86 72.19
N GLU A 1075 -9.54 7.42 73.40
CA GLU A 1075 -9.68 6.66 74.66
C GLU A 1075 -11.09 6.07 74.87
N ASN A 1076 -12.11 6.67 74.24
CA ASN A 1076 -13.50 6.19 74.26
C ASN A 1076 -13.81 5.14 73.17
N HIS A 1077 -12.84 4.78 72.33
CA HIS A 1077 -13.01 3.79 71.28
C HIS A 1077 -13.09 2.37 71.86
N GLY A 1078 -14.01 1.55 71.35
CA GLY A 1078 -14.28 0.20 71.89
C GLY A 1078 -13.10 -0.78 71.81
N GLN A 1079 -12.06 -0.46 71.04
CA GLN A 1079 -10.83 -1.26 70.87
C GLN A 1079 -9.62 -0.68 71.61
N TYR A 1080 -9.73 0.46 72.28
CA TYR A 1080 -8.62 1.13 72.96
C TYR A 1080 -8.03 0.27 74.11
N SER A 1081 -8.89 -0.42 74.87
CA SER A 1081 -8.46 -1.35 75.91
C SER A 1081 -7.66 -2.55 75.37
N LEU A 1082 -8.01 -3.03 74.17
CA LEU A 1082 -7.30 -4.11 73.51
C LEU A 1082 -5.90 -3.67 73.06
N ALA A 1083 -5.77 -2.42 72.58
CA ALA A 1083 -4.48 -1.82 72.22
C ALA A 1083 -3.54 -1.65 73.42
N LEU A 1084 -4.06 -1.24 74.59
CA LEU A 1084 -3.28 -1.15 75.83
C LEU A 1084 -2.74 -2.50 76.28
N HIS A 1085 -3.58 -3.54 76.28
CA HIS A 1085 -3.14 -4.90 76.61
C HIS A 1085 -2.14 -5.46 75.59
N LEU A 1086 -2.22 -5.05 74.32
CA LEU A 1086 -1.21 -5.38 73.31
C LEU A 1086 0.13 -4.69 73.58
N LEU A 1087 0.14 -3.44 74.05
CA LEU A 1087 1.39 -2.75 74.39
C LEU A 1087 2.08 -3.44 75.56
N GLU A 1088 1.32 -3.73 76.63
CA GLU A 1088 1.82 -4.47 77.80
C GLU A 1088 2.40 -5.83 77.39
N ALA A 1089 1.75 -6.52 76.46
CA ALA A 1089 2.22 -7.81 75.93
C ALA A 1089 3.52 -7.69 75.13
N VAL A 1090 3.65 -6.66 74.27
CA VAL A 1090 4.84 -6.44 73.43
C VAL A 1090 6.02 -5.94 74.26
N GLU A 1091 5.81 -5.04 75.22
CA GLU A 1091 6.86 -4.56 76.14
C GLU A 1091 7.40 -5.69 77.02
N ALA A 1092 6.52 -6.57 77.50
CA ALA A 1092 6.93 -7.75 78.28
C ALA A 1092 7.78 -8.73 77.45
N LEU A 1093 7.62 -8.76 76.12
CA LEU A 1093 8.44 -9.57 75.21
C LEU A 1093 9.78 -8.92 74.87
N GLN A 1094 9.86 -7.58 74.85
CA GLN A 1094 11.10 -6.84 74.63
C GLN A 1094 12.04 -6.87 75.83
N GLY A 1095 11.51 -7.00 77.04
CA GLY A 1095 12.29 -7.07 78.28
C GLY A 1095 13.06 -8.38 78.48
N GLU A 1096 12.86 -9.39 77.63
CA GLU A 1096 13.50 -10.71 77.69
C GLU A 1096 14.46 -11.02 76.52
N ASP A 1097 14.72 -10.05 75.62
CA ASP A 1097 15.71 -10.12 74.52
C ASP A 1097 17.14 -9.74 74.95
#